data_AF-A0A7C0PQS9-F1
#
_entry.id   AF-A0A7C0PQS9-F1
#
_cell.length_a   1.000
_cell.length_b   1.000
_cell.length_c   1.000
_cell.angle_alpha   90.00
_cell.angle_beta   90.00
_cell.angle_gamma   90.00
#
_symmetry.space_group_name_H-M   'P 1'
#
loop_
_entity.id
_entity.type
_entity.pdbx_description
1 polymer ?
#
loop_
_entity_poly.entity_id
_entity_poly.type
_entity_poly.pdbx_seq_one_letter_code
_entity_poly.pdbx_strand_id
1 'polypeptide(L)'
;MKLKFNSLLALLLVASSTLSACASAPSGGKCDGGVCIDLELAEPIRVNEPVQVTITVETQEDVPGLKISLWFSDPDIVVDGESIWVVDAKANVPMQFSTTIRFPRGEGYYRVHAGAQDFVGQLLVQDVARVRMTALGGTLNPPSEGDTRTPPVLPIVPPALLTPSSPLPTPSFPVSTAAPTTSPLDRPTPPASASTPYPVHIVAGRQDLIIPIPEDGTWLTYTFPITSAPPGATVTAGVSARFLVAHPRPQDLIAEVIGPDGMTVYRVWDRQQPTPEDFDERGLVLSAYDITIFDGQPINGDWTLRIRDGRRGKTGTLLALSVAVGYLRPSASRTLPHRREHGRGLLAAQGSWQKITTQTFEGAFPSTGWTVNDLSEDGYERCWDDDDYRPHLGGWAAWPANGGADGIYPSPGNDNYPNNMNTRMIYGPFDLSDAVKADIYFWLWREIEAGYDYLAFEISHDGIAFQELARWSDDHTTWEYQYVNFDDYAGDDSVWVAWRFYSDYMITYDGPWVDDITIWKYVPGQVTVRGSLHYYDRDDSYVPAHYTSVYLYDADPSGGDDLLGTTTMDSNGYWEIGPLTNWDEDDPGLLDLYAVFETDVNDSTIARRRVTDFNDQAYRWLTQTYENVADETVEMWYYIPDDFISEPAMRIFQDLRRAWEYILNTTGTDPGPSTARWEKDQTTLLPCLNSSCCWPYPLVSGIFISDDDIDSPDIVIHELGHLYMYNVTGWWWWSDPESMLDCLEHHIHEQEDPLCAWSEGWADFHALAINGDPCFDWGLGPCGADGDPFLNLETPTWGTPGWDNGDEVEGRVAGALYDLFDPTNDGHDQTSFGFSPIWYIVRSMPHERSFAEFWDSWKA
;
A
#
# COMPACT_ATOMS: atom_id res chain seq x y z
N MET A 1 -45.12 -61.99 12.51
CA MET A 1 -45.14 -62.57 13.88
C MET A 1 -45.49 -61.44 14.84
N LYS A 2 -46.51 -61.61 15.69
CA LYS A 2 -47.14 -60.63 16.61
C LYS A 2 -46.09 -60.05 17.60
N LEU A 3 -46.15 -58.85 18.21
CA LEU A 3 -47.21 -57.95 18.72
C LEU A 3 -46.72 -56.48 18.56
N LYS A 4 -47.49 -55.46 18.10
CA LYS A 4 -48.60 -54.66 18.73
C LYS A 4 -48.23 -54.01 20.08
N PHE A 5 -48.49 -52.73 20.44
CA PHE A 5 -49.32 -51.57 20.02
C PHE A 5 -48.87 -50.41 20.98
N ASN A 6 -48.66 -49.12 20.64
CA ASN A 6 -49.62 -47.99 20.49
C ASN A 6 -48.74 -46.70 20.49
N SER A 7 -48.76 -45.77 19.51
CA SER A 7 -49.78 -44.79 19.07
C SER A 7 -49.69 -43.40 19.73
N LEU A 8 -49.34 -42.42 18.88
CA LEU A 8 -49.79 -41.01 18.75
C LEU A 8 -49.58 -39.97 19.88
N LEU A 9 -48.69 -39.01 19.59
CA LEU A 9 -48.91 -37.57 19.36
C LEU A 9 -50.03 -36.84 20.15
N ALA A 10 -49.64 -35.86 20.99
CA ALA A 10 -49.99 -34.42 20.88
C ALA A 10 -50.11 -33.66 22.24
N LEU A 11 -49.40 -32.52 22.28
CA LEU A 11 -49.69 -31.23 22.93
C LEU A 11 -49.60 -31.00 24.46
N LEU A 12 -48.60 -30.15 24.79
CA LEU A 12 -48.62 -28.92 25.62
C LEU A 12 -49.30 -28.93 27.01
N LEU A 13 -48.51 -28.67 28.07
CA LEU A 13 -48.55 -27.39 28.81
C LEU A 13 -47.44 -27.27 29.87
N VAL A 14 -47.01 -26.02 30.04
CA VAL A 14 -45.82 -25.46 30.70
C VAL A 14 -46.06 -25.15 32.19
N ALA A 15 -44.95 -24.93 32.90
CA ALA A 15 -44.74 -24.28 34.21
C ALA A 15 -44.52 -25.27 35.37
N SER A 16 -43.47 -25.21 36.20
CA SER A 16 -42.50 -24.15 36.48
C SER A 16 -41.42 -24.68 37.44
N SER A 17 -40.14 -24.46 37.13
CA SER A 17 -39.08 -24.31 38.13
C SER A 17 -37.96 -23.46 37.53
N THR A 18 -37.98 -22.19 37.90
CA THR A 18 -37.01 -21.14 37.57
C THR A 18 -35.77 -21.20 38.49
N LEU A 19 -34.60 -21.21 37.86
CA LEU A 19 -33.30 -20.67 38.29
C LEU A 19 -32.62 -20.38 36.93
N SER A 20 -32.75 -19.24 36.24
CA SER A 20 -32.45 -17.82 36.54
C SER A 20 -30.99 -17.55 36.92
N ALA A 21 -30.13 -17.63 35.90
CA ALA A 21 -28.93 -16.83 35.61
C ALA A 21 -28.45 -17.33 34.23
N CYS A 22 -28.29 -16.58 33.13
CA CYS A 22 -28.28 -15.14 32.87
C CYS A 22 -29.44 -14.77 31.91
N ALA A 23 -30.34 -13.89 32.35
CA ALA A 23 -31.28 -13.17 31.46
C ALA A 23 -30.92 -11.68 31.36
N SER A 24 -29.73 -11.32 31.83
CA SER A 24 -29.17 -9.98 31.77
C SER A 24 -27.67 -10.15 31.61
N ALA A 25 -27.13 -9.69 30.48
CA ALA A 25 -25.72 -9.39 30.39
C ALA A 25 -25.31 -8.45 31.57
N PRO A 26 -24.02 -8.41 31.95
CA PRO A 26 -23.53 -7.25 32.68
C PRO A 26 -23.91 -5.99 31.87
N SER A 27 -24.24 -4.90 32.54
CA SER A 27 -24.32 -3.53 31.95
C SER A 27 -25.33 -3.17 30.86
N GLY A 28 -25.95 -4.09 30.09
CA GLY A 28 -26.94 -3.70 29.07
C GLY A 28 -26.98 -4.51 27.78
N GLY A 29 -26.06 -5.47 27.63
CA GLY A 29 -25.86 -6.26 26.42
C GLY A 29 -27.04 -7.11 25.92
N LYS A 30 -26.89 -7.61 24.70
CA LYS A 30 -27.85 -8.46 23.97
C LYS A 30 -27.54 -9.93 24.17
N CYS A 31 -28.58 -10.74 24.36
CA CYS A 31 -28.47 -12.18 24.48
C CYS A 31 -29.40 -12.87 23.48
N ASP A 32 -28.87 -13.82 22.72
CA ASP A 32 -29.65 -14.72 21.86
C ASP A 32 -28.99 -16.10 21.79
N GLY A 33 -29.79 -17.15 21.67
CA GLY A 33 -29.29 -18.52 21.50
C GLY A 33 -28.36 -19.07 22.60
N GLY A 34 -28.31 -18.44 23.79
CA GLY A 34 -27.40 -18.82 24.88
C GLY A 34 -26.03 -18.12 24.85
N VAL A 35 -25.84 -17.13 23.97
CA VAL A 35 -24.66 -16.25 23.92
C VAL A 35 -25.10 -14.82 24.24
N CYS A 36 -24.37 -14.14 25.12
CA CYS A 36 -24.59 -12.74 25.49
C CYS A 36 -23.36 -11.91 25.09
N ILE A 37 -23.59 -10.73 24.53
CA ILE A 37 -22.56 -9.74 24.17
C ILE A 37 -22.97 -8.34 24.63
N ASP A 38 -22.04 -7.59 25.22
CA ASP A 38 -22.22 -6.21 25.69
C ASP A 38 -21.12 -5.33 25.10
N LEU A 39 -21.50 -4.21 24.48
CA LEU A 39 -20.60 -3.26 23.83
C LEU A 39 -20.60 -1.92 24.56
N GLU A 40 -19.44 -1.51 25.08
CA GLU A 40 -19.24 -0.25 25.79
C GLU A 40 -18.20 0.63 25.11
N LEU A 41 -18.50 1.93 24.98
CA LEU A 41 -17.58 2.97 24.49
C LEU A 41 -17.27 3.95 25.62
N ALA A 42 -16.00 4.30 25.80
CA ALA A 42 -15.58 5.28 26.80
C ALA A 42 -15.95 6.72 26.38
N GLU A 43 -16.54 7.49 27.29
CA GLU A 43 -16.77 8.93 27.13
C GLU A 43 -15.66 9.75 27.85
N PRO A 44 -15.27 10.94 27.35
CA PRO A 44 -15.88 11.69 26.24
C PRO A 44 -15.41 11.22 24.86
N ILE A 45 -16.36 11.16 23.91
CA ILE A 45 -16.05 10.85 22.50
C ILE A 45 -15.69 12.15 21.78
N ARG A 46 -14.50 12.20 21.17
CA ARG A 46 -14.02 13.36 20.42
C ARG A 46 -13.49 12.94 19.06
N VAL A 47 -13.54 13.89 18.13
CA VAL A 47 -13.11 13.70 16.75
C VAL A 47 -11.62 13.38 16.70
N ASN A 48 -11.27 12.28 16.02
CA ASN A 48 -9.90 11.80 15.83
C ASN A 48 -9.09 11.51 17.12
N GLU A 49 -9.75 11.49 18.28
CA GLU A 49 -9.16 11.05 19.54
C GLU A 49 -9.49 9.56 19.76
N PRO A 50 -8.57 8.77 20.32
CA PRO A 50 -8.79 7.36 20.59
C PRO A 50 -9.91 7.15 21.63
N VAL A 51 -10.91 6.35 21.26
CA VAL A 51 -12.04 5.95 22.11
C VAL A 51 -11.89 4.47 22.45
N GLN A 52 -11.75 4.16 23.73
CA GLN A 52 -11.67 2.77 24.20
C GLN A 52 -13.03 2.08 23.99
N VAL A 53 -13.00 0.93 23.31
CA VAL A 53 -14.12 0.00 23.15
C VAL A 53 -13.87 -1.21 24.04
N THR A 54 -14.87 -1.62 24.81
CA THR A 54 -14.86 -2.86 25.60
C THR A 54 -16.03 -3.74 25.17
N ILE A 55 -15.74 -4.99 24.82
CA ILE A 55 -16.73 -5.99 24.45
C ILE A 55 -16.68 -7.10 25.51
N THR A 56 -17.80 -7.35 26.18
CA THR A 56 -17.93 -8.46 27.13
C THR A 56 -18.79 -9.57 26.54
N VAL A 57 -18.29 -10.81 26.53
CA VAL A 57 -19.01 -11.98 26.00
C VAL A 57 -19.13 -13.06 27.08
N GLU A 58 -20.31 -13.67 27.20
CA GLU A 58 -20.57 -14.81 28.09
C GLU A 58 -21.48 -15.83 27.38
N THR A 59 -21.16 -17.12 27.50
CA THR A 59 -21.94 -18.22 26.89
C THR A 59 -22.54 -19.15 27.94
N GLN A 60 -23.69 -19.75 27.67
CA GLN A 60 -24.34 -20.73 28.58
C GLN A 60 -23.74 -22.13 28.47
N GLU A 61 -23.12 -22.46 27.34
CA GLU A 61 -22.45 -23.72 27.06
C GLU A 61 -21.00 -23.47 26.60
N ASP A 62 -20.18 -24.53 26.58
CA ASP A 62 -18.83 -24.46 26.03
C ASP A 62 -18.92 -24.32 24.49
N VAL A 63 -18.36 -23.24 23.93
CA VAL A 63 -18.37 -22.97 22.49
C VAL A 63 -16.93 -22.86 22.00
N PRO A 64 -16.37 -23.91 21.35
CA PRO A 64 -15.04 -23.84 20.78
C PRO A 64 -15.04 -22.98 19.51
N GLY A 65 -13.97 -22.19 19.31
CA GLY A 65 -13.77 -21.35 18.13
C GLY A 65 -14.82 -20.26 17.94
N LEU A 66 -15.37 -19.70 19.02
CA LEU A 66 -16.29 -18.57 18.94
C LEU A 66 -15.54 -17.35 18.42
N LYS A 67 -16.04 -16.76 17.32
CA LYS A 67 -15.45 -15.56 16.71
C LYS A 67 -16.18 -14.31 17.19
N ILE A 68 -15.47 -13.39 17.83
CA ILE A 68 -15.95 -12.07 18.22
C ILE A 68 -15.48 -11.08 17.16
N SER A 69 -16.35 -10.20 16.67
CA SER A 69 -16.01 -9.20 15.65
C SER A 69 -16.59 -7.83 16.00
N LEU A 70 -15.84 -6.77 15.70
CA LEU A 70 -16.23 -5.37 15.78
C LEU A 70 -16.31 -4.79 14.35
N TRP A 71 -17.42 -4.13 14.00
CA TRP A 71 -17.61 -3.48 12.71
C TRP A 71 -18.46 -2.22 12.82
N PHE A 72 -18.56 -1.44 11.74
CA PHE A 72 -19.14 -0.10 11.76
C PHE A 72 -20.11 0.10 10.60
N SER A 73 -21.07 1.03 10.76
CA SER A 73 -21.96 1.43 9.66
C SER A 73 -21.34 2.42 8.68
N ASP A 74 -20.15 2.92 8.99
CA ASP A 74 -19.43 3.94 8.24
C ASP A 74 -17.95 3.50 8.16
N PRO A 75 -17.36 3.44 6.96
CA PRO A 75 -15.99 2.95 6.76
C PRO A 75 -14.91 3.89 7.31
N ASP A 76 -15.25 5.14 7.63
CA ASP A 76 -14.27 6.15 8.08
C ASP A 76 -13.93 6.04 9.59
N ILE A 77 -14.54 5.10 10.32
CA ILE A 77 -14.13 4.78 11.69
C ILE A 77 -12.87 3.90 11.64
N VAL A 78 -11.75 4.44 12.13
CA VAL A 78 -10.48 3.73 12.19
C VAL A 78 -10.40 2.89 13.46
N VAL A 79 -9.87 1.67 13.37
CA VAL A 79 -9.54 0.82 14.53
C VAL A 79 -8.03 0.81 14.69
N ASP A 80 -7.56 1.20 15.87
CA ASP A 80 -6.12 1.30 16.18
C ASP A 80 -5.52 -0.06 16.65
N GLY A 81 -6.35 -1.09 16.80
CA GLY A 81 -5.94 -2.41 17.32
C GLY A 81 -6.78 -3.55 16.73
N GLU A 82 -6.82 -4.69 17.42
CA GLU A 82 -7.58 -5.85 16.96
C GLU A 82 -9.10 -5.56 16.89
N SER A 83 -9.77 -6.12 15.89
CA SER A 83 -11.22 -6.04 15.70
C SER A 83 -11.89 -7.41 15.59
N ILE A 84 -11.10 -8.49 15.57
CA ILE A 84 -11.56 -9.88 15.47
C ILE A 84 -10.79 -10.74 16.48
N TRP A 85 -11.51 -11.53 17.27
CA TRP A 85 -10.94 -12.47 18.23
C TRP A 85 -11.55 -13.86 18.04
N VAL A 86 -10.75 -14.91 18.15
CA VAL A 86 -11.23 -16.31 18.13
C VAL A 86 -10.86 -16.97 19.45
N VAL A 87 -11.86 -17.45 20.19
CA VAL A 87 -11.67 -18.01 21.53
C VAL A 87 -12.49 -19.27 21.74
N ASP A 88 -12.01 -20.15 22.62
CA ASP A 88 -12.80 -21.25 23.16
C ASP A 88 -13.57 -20.78 24.39
N ALA A 89 -14.83 -20.37 24.20
CA ALA A 89 -15.68 -19.89 25.28
C ALA A 89 -16.05 -21.03 26.24
N LYS A 90 -15.91 -20.78 27.54
CA LYS A 90 -16.36 -21.71 28.59
C LYS A 90 -17.67 -21.26 29.18
N ALA A 91 -18.56 -22.23 29.41
CA ALA A 91 -19.89 -21.98 29.96
C ALA A 91 -19.83 -21.14 31.25
N ASN A 92 -20.52 -20.01 31.25
CA ASN A 92 -20.67 -19.05 32.35
C ASN A 92 -19.35 -18.43 32.83
N VAL A 93 -18.37 -18.27 31.92
CA VAL A 93 -17.13 -17.53 32.16
C VAL A 93 -17.14 -16.29 31.27
N PRO A 94 -17.29 -15.08 31.83
CA PRO A 94 -17.26 -13.86 31.03
C PRO A 94 -15.84 -13.58 30.52
N MET A 95 -15.75 -13.16 29.27
CA MET A 95 -14.52 -12.77 28.60
C MET A 95 -14.63 -11.31 28.16
N GLN A 96 -13.53 -10.56 28.24
CA GLN A 96 -13.47 -9.17 27.82
C GLN A 96 -12.44 -8.98 26.72
N PHE A 97 -12.83 -8.24 25.71
CA PHE A 97 -12.00 -7.82 24.59
C PHE A 97 -12.00 -6.30 24.55
N SER A 98 -10.84 -5.71 24.33
CA SER A 98 -10.70 -4.25 24.29
C SER A 98 -9.90 -3.84 23.08
N THR A 99 -10.37 -2.80 22.42
CA THR A 99 -9.67 -2.14 21.31
C THR A 99 -9.93 -0.64 21.36
N THR A 100 -9.34 0.10 20.45
CA THR A 100 -9.48 1.56 20.39
C THR A 100 -9.95 1.96 19.00
N ILE A 101 -10.93 2.86 18.92
CA ILE A 101 -11.47 3.37 17.66
C ILE A 101 -11.37 4.89 17.58
N ARG A 102 -11.34 5.45 16.37
CA ARG A 102 -11.36 6.90 16.13
C ARG A 102 -12.49 7.28 15.20
N PHE A 103 -13.29 8.26 15.62
CA PHE A 103 -14.35 8.82 14.79
C PHE A 103 -13.79 9.91 13.85
N PRO A 104 -14.22 9.94 12.58
CA PRO A 104 -13.76 10.91 11.59
C PRO A 104 -14.27 12.34 11.88
N ARG A 105 -13.80 13.32 11.10
CA ARG A 105 -14.20 14.74 11.23
C ARG A 105 -15.65 15.04 10.81
N GLY A 106 -16.39 14.06 10.29
CA GLY A 106 -17.77 14.23 9.85
C GLY A 106 -18.76 14.43 11.01
N GLU A 107 -19.68 15.38 10.86
CA GLU A 107 -20.89 15.42 11.70
C GLU A 107 -21.89 14.39 11.18
N GLY A 108 -22.49 13.59 12.05
CA GLY A 108 -23.35 12.50 11.59
C GLY A 108 -23.72 11.49 12.67
N TYR A 109 -24.49 10.48 12.28
CA TYR A 109 -24.84 9.34 13.13
C TYR A 109 -24.00 8.13 12.75
N TYR A 110 -23.23 7.64 13.70
CA TYR A 110 -22.37 6.47 13.57
C TYR A 110 -22.93 5.31 14.38
N ARG A 111 -22.76 4.09 13.88
CA ARG A 111 -23.09 2.86 14.62
C ARG A 111 -21.85 2.00 14.75
N VAL A 112 -21.57 1.58 15.98
CA VAL A 112 -20.54 0.62 16.32
C VAL A 112 -21.23 -0.69 16.69
N HIS A 113 -20.84 -1.77 16.03
CA HIS A 113 -21.44 -3.08 16.17
C HIS A 113 -20.41 -4.07 16.71
N ALA A 114 -20.78 -4.83 17.74
CA ALA A 114 -20.01 -5.99 18.17
C ALA A 114 -20.88 -7.24 18.07
N GLY A 115 -20.32 -8.34 17.58
CA GLY A 115 -21.05 -9.58 17.38
C GLY A 115 -20.24 -10.83 17.67
N ALA A 116 -20.94 -11.88 18.08
CA ALA A 116 -20.38 -13.23 18.25
C ALA A 116 -20.89 -14.13 17.11
N GLN A 117 -19.99 -14.83 16.44
CA GLN A 117 -20.22 -15.70 15.30
C GLN A 117 -19.75 -17.13 15.61
N ASP A 118 -20.40 -18.12 14.99
CA ASP A 118 -19.95 -19.52 15.05
C ASP A 118 -18.75 -19.80 14.14
N PHE A 119 -18.26 -21.05 14.17
CA PHE A 119 -17.08 -21.48 13.40
C PHE A 119 -17.27 -21.45 11.86
N VAL A 120 -18.50 -21.27 11.36
CA VAL A 120 -18.83 -21.13 9.94
C VAL A 120 -19.06 -19.65 9.56
N GLY A 121 -18.98 -18.74 10.54
CA GLY A 121 -19.16 -17.30 10.34
C GLY A 121 -20.61 -16.82 10.46
N GLN A 122 -21.54 -17.66 10.92
CA GLN A 122 -22.93 -17.24 11.14
C GLN A 122 -23.04 -16.38 12.40
N LEU A 123 -23.65 -15.19 12.28
CA LEU A 123 -23.88 -14.28 13.41
C LEU A 123 -24.91 -14.88 14.40
N LEU A 124 -24.48 -15.10 15.64
CA LEU A 124 -25.30 -15.64 16.72
C LEU A 124 -26.01 -14.54 17.50
N VAL A 125 -25.28 -13.48 17.87
CA VAL A 125 -25.81 -12.32 18.60
C VAL A 125 -24.97 -11.08 18.30
N GLN A 126 -25.58 -9.90 18.33
CA GLN A 126 -24.88 -8.62 18.22
C GLN A 126 -25.44 -7.57 19.18
N ASP A 127 -24.58 -6.64 19.59
CA ASP A 127 -24.96 -5.41 20.28
C ASP A 127 -24.46 -4.17 19.51
N VAL A 128 -25.16 -3.05 19.65
CA VAL A 128 -24.97 -1.85 18.83
C VAL A 128 -24.98 -0.58 19.67
N ALA A 129 -23.89 0.16 19.64
CA ALA A 129 -23.78 1.51 20.20
C ALA A 129 -23.99 2.56 19.12
N ARG A 130 -24.81 3.59 19.39
CA ARG A 130 -25.08 4.69 18.47
C ARG A 130 -24.36 5.94 18.94
N VAL A 131 -23.62 6.61 18.07
CA VAL A 131 -22.91 7.86 18.40
C VAL A 131 -23.36 8.95 17.45
N ARG A 132 -23.75 10.11 17.96
CA ARG A 132 -23.95 11.32 17.12
C ARG A 132 -22.78 12.25 17.30
N MET A 133 -22.03 12.49 16.24
CA MET A 133 -20.91 13.44 16.21
C MET A 133 -21.41 14.82 15.78
N THR A 134 -20.92 15.85 16.47
CA THR A 134 -21.10 17.27 16.15
C THR A 134 -19.76 18.00 16.29
N ALA A 135 -19.66 19.24 15.83
CA ALA A 135 -18.47 20.10 16.02
C ALA A 135 -18.07 20.31 17.50
N LEU A 136 -18.93 19.96 18.46
CA LEU A 136 -18.67 20.08 19.90
C LEU A 136 -18.25 18.75 20.57
N GLY A 137 -18.29 17.62 19.85
CA GLY A 137 -18.00 16.27 20.37
C GLY A 137 -19.09 15.25 20.05
N GLY A 138 -18.84 13.99 20.40
CA GLY A 138 -19.75 12.86 20.23
C GLY A 138 -20.68 12.65 21.42
N THR A 139 -21.95 12.35 21.14
CA THR A 139 -22.94 11.93 22.15
C THR A 139 -23.27 10.45 21.96
N LEU A 140 -23.05 9.63 23.00
CA LEU A 140 -23.39 8.21 23.00
C LEU A 140 -24.89 8.00 23.26
N ASN A 141 -25.50 7.12 22.48
CA ASN A 141 -26.91 6.75 22.48
C ASN A 141 -27.89 7.94 22.54
N PRO A 142 -27.84 8.86 21.55
CA PRO A 142 -28.73 10.02 21.51
C PRO A 142 -30.19 9.58 21.38
N PRO A 143 -31.15 10.30 22.01
CA PRO A 143 -32.58 9.98 21.88
C PRO A 143 -33.03 10.08 20.41
N SER A 144 -33.89 9.16 19.98
CA SER A 144 -34.41 9.08 18.61
C SER A 144 -35.19 10.35 18.23
N GLU A 145 -34.91 10.93 17.06
CA GLU A 145 -35.71 12.02 16.48
C GLU A 145 -37.13 11.54 16.21
N GLY A 146 -38.05 11.93 17.10
CA GLY A 146 -39.44 11.49 17.02
C GLY A 146 -40.29 11.78 18.25
N ASP A 147 -39.98 12.82 19.05
CA ASP A 147 -41.00 13.43 19.92
C ASP A 147 -40.52 14.81 20.42
N THR A 148 -41.08 15.89 19.87
CA THR A 148 -41.55 17.10 20.60
C THR A 148 -41.97 18.19 19.62
N ARG A 149 -43.29 18.32 19.44
CA ARG A 149 -43.91 19.58 19.01
C ARG A 149 -43.70 20.64 20.09
N THR A 150 -42.66 21.46 19.97
CA THR A 150 -42.65 22.91 20.31
C THR A 150 -41.28 23.51 20.01
N PRO A 151 -41.16 24.58 19.20
CA PRO A 151 -39.87 25.24 19.00
C PRO A 151 -39.47 26.03 20.26
N PRO A 152 -38.19 26.01 20.67
CA PRO A 152 -37.72 26.87 21.74
C PRO A 152 -37.62 28.32 21.24
N VAL A 153 -38.13 29.22 22.08
CA VAL A 153 -38.02 30.68 21.91
C VAL A 153 -36.54 31.07 21.97
N LEU A 154 -36.02 31.63 20.87
CA LEU A 154 -34.69 32.24 20.84
C LEU A 154 -34.67 33.55 21.66
N PRO A 155 -33.62 33.83 22.45
CA PRO A 155 -33.49 35.11 23.13
C PRO A 155 -33.10 36.22 22.14
N ILE A 156 -33.88 37.29 22.17
CA ILE A 156 -33.69 38.53 21.42
C ILE A 156 -32.44 39.25 21.93
N VAL A 157 -31.48 39.53 21.04
CA VAL A 157 -30.40 40.52 21.25
C VAL A 157 -30.68 41.73 20.34
N PRO A 158 -30.60 42.99 20.80
CA PRO A 158 -31.05 44.16 20.03
C PRO A 158 -30.00 44.65 19.01
N PRO A 159 -30.43 45.33 17.93
CA PRO A 159 -29.55 45.77 16.85
C PRO A 159 -28.82 47.09 17.19
N ALA A 160 -27.52 47.14 16.92
CA ALA A 160 -26.76 48.38 16.85
C ALA A 160 -26.64 48.85 15.40
N LEU A 161 -26.98 50.12 15.18
CA LEU A 161 -27.04 50.84 13.92
C LEU A 161 -25.69 50.90 13.19
N LEU A 162 -25.71 50.71 11.87
CA LEU A 162 -24.80 51.39 10.95
C LEU A 162 -25.58 51.90 9.73
N THR A 163 -25.53 53.22 9.53
CA THR A 163 -26.03 53.94 8.35
C THR A 163 -24.94 54.10 7.28
N PRO A 164 -25.31 54.36 6.01
CA PRO A 164 -24.46 54.12 4.84
C PRO A 164 -23.69 55.37 4.37
N SER A 165 -22.61 55.14 3.62
CA SER A 165 -22.02 56.14 2.73
C SER A 165 -21.49 55.52 1.43
N SER A 166 -21.86 56.18 0.34
CA SER A 166 -21.76 55.93 -1.11
C SER A 166 -20.36 55.65 -1.72
N PRO A 167 -20.29 55.30 -3.03
CA PRO A 167 -19.23 54.49 -3.65
C PRO A 167 -18.23 55.29 -4.52
N LEU A 168 -17.14 54.62 -4.95
CA LEU A 168 -16.38 54.71 -6.23
C LEU A 168 -14.87 54.35 -6.01
N PRO A 169 -14.06 53.97 -7.02
CA PRO A 169 -14.34 53.52 -8.40
C PRO A 169 -13.58 52.24 -8.84
N THR A 170 -14.06 51.64 -9.93
CA THR A 170 -13.41 50.62 -10.78
C THR A 170 -12.15 51.16 -11.50
N PRO A 171 -11.10 50.35 -11.73
CA PRO A 171 -10.11 50.64 -12.77
C PRO A 171 -10.36 49.81 -14.04
N SER A 172 -10.28 50.52 -15.16
CA SER A 172 -10.41 50.09 -16.56
C SER A 172 -9.13 49.45 -17.12
N PHE A 173 -9.31 48.45 -17.99
CA PHE A 173 -8.26 47.93 -18.89
C PHE A 173 -7.89 48.93 -19.99
N PRO A 174 -6.60 49.06 -20.37
CA PRO A 174 -6.23 49.69 -21.62
C PRO A 174 -6.10 48.65 -22.76
N VAL A 175 -6.79 48.96 -23.85
CA VAL A 175 -6.58 48.44 -25.20
C VAL A 175 -5.22 48.94 -25.73
N SER A 176 -4.44 48.08 -26.39
CA SER A 176 -3.35 48.51 -27.28
C SER A 176 -3.33 47.68 -28.57
N THR A 177 -3.09 48.41 -29.65
CA THR A 177 -3.31 48.16 -31.07
C THR A 177 -2.27 47.27 -31.77
N ALA A 178 -2.69 46.64 -32.88
CA ALA A 178 -1.85 46.07 -33.96
C ALA A 178 -0.88 47.13 -34.55
N ALA A 179 0.22 46.88 -35.29
CA ALA A 179 0.75 45.82 -36.17
C ALA A 179 2.30 46.07 -36.32
N PRO A 180 3.14 45.49 -37.22
CA PRO A 180 2.88 44.60 -38.36
C PRO A 180 3.85 43.40 -38.54
N THR A 181 3.51 42.59 -39.54
CA THR A 181 4.12 41.40 -40.13
C THR A 181 5.52 41.64 -40.75
N THR A 182 6.48 40.74 -40.51
CA THR A 182 7.62 40.47 -41.40
C THR A 182 7.99 38.97 -41.42
N SER A 183 8.02 38.40 -42.62
CA SER A 183 8.45 37.02 -42.96
C SER A 183 9.99 36.84 -42.95
N PRO A 184 10.50 35.59 -43.02
CA PRO A 184 11.75 35.17 -42.39
C PRO A 184 12.97 35.18 -43.33
N LEU A 185 14.16 35.44 -42.77
CA LEU A 185 15.44 35.16 -43.42
C LEU A 185 16.47 34.63 -42.41
N ASP A 186 16.94 33.42 -42.68
CA ASP A 186 18.18 32.73 -42.27
C ASP A 186 18.99 33.23 -41.05
N ARG A 187 19.06 32.39 -40.01
CA ARG A 187 20.28 32.14 -39.21
C ARG A 187 20.19 30.85 -38.37
N PRO A 188 21.32 30.25 -37.98
CA PRO A 188 21.56 28.82 -38.07
C PRO A 188 21.08 28.05 -36.85
N THR A 189 20.70 26.80 -37.08
CA THR A 189 20.44 25.77 -36.07
C THR A 189 21.63 25.63 -35.11
N PRO A 190 21.40 25.60 -33.78
CA PRO A 190 22.41 25.15 -32.81
C PRO A 190 22.71 23.66 -33.03
N PRO A 191 23.92 23.16 -32.72
CA PRO A 191 24.19 21.73 -32.81
C PRO A 191 23.31 20.98 -31.79
N ALA A 192 22.72 19.87 -32.24
CA ALA A 192 22.04 18.92 -31.37
C ALA A 192 22.98 18.52 -30.22
N SER A 193 22.52 18.65 -28.98
CA SER A 193 23.19 18.04 -27.83
C SER A 193 23.14 16.53 -28.01
N ALA A 194 24.26 15.91 -28.35
CA ALA A 194 24.42 14.48 -28.26
C ALA A 194 24.33 14.08 -26.78
N SER A 195 23.32 13.31 -26.40
CA SER A 195 23.26 12.63 -25.11
C SER A 195 24.47 11.69 -25.00
N THR A 196 25.18 11.76 -23.88
CA THR A 196 26.35 10.92 -23.62
C THR A 196 25.90 9.47 -23.43
N PRO A 197 26.61 8.48 -24.02
CA PRO A 197 26.40 7.07 -23.71
C PRO A 197 26.57 6.82 -22.20
N TYR A 198 25.73 5.98 -21.60
CA TYR A 198 25.85 5.58 -20.19
C TYR A 198 26.29 4.11 -20.08
N PRO A 199 27.08 3.76 -19.04
CA PRO A 199 27.57 2.40 -18.83
C PRO A 199 26.45 1.48 -18.30
N VAL A 200 26.44 0.25 -18.79
CA VAL A 200 25.58 -0.85 -18.35
C VAL A 200 26.48 -2.03 -17.97
N HIS A 201 26.31 -2.58 -16.77
CA HIS A 201 27.07 -3.74 -16.30
C HIS A 201 26.18 -4.97 -16.22
N ILE A 202 26.65 -6.10 -16.75
CA ILE A 202 26.00 -7.41 -16.59
C ILE A 202 26.79 -8.20 -15.54
N VAL A 203 26.13 -8.61 -14.47
CA VAL A 203 26.75 -9.35 -13.36
C VAL A 203 26.38 -10.83 -13.44
N ALA A 204 27.37 -11.70 -13.30
CA ALA A 204 27.19 -13.15 -13.18
C ALA A 204 28.02 -13.67 -12.00
N GLY A 205 27.42 -14.50 -11.14
CA GLY A 205 28.09 -14.99 -9.94
C GLY A 205 27.35 -16.12 -9.25
N ARG A 206 27.93 -16.61 -8.16
CA ARG A 206 27.32 -17.59 -7.24
C ARG A 206 27.63 -17.18 -5.81
N GLN A 207 26.61 -17.25 -4.96
CA GLN A 207 26.70 -16.99 -3.53
C GLN A 207 26.56 -18.31 -2.75
N ASP A 208 26.86 -18.27 -1.45
CA ASP A 208 26.74 -19.38 -0.48
C ASP A 208 27.39 -20.70 -0.89
N LEU A 209 28.49 -20.60 -1.64
CA LEU A 209 29.31 -21.73 -1.97
C LEU A 209 30.04 -22.16 -0.69
N ILE A 210 29.89 -23.37 -0.18
CA ILE A 210 30.72 -23.84 0.94
C ILE A 210 31.67 -24.87 0.36
N ILE A 211 32.58 -24.41 -0.51
CA ILE A 211 33.43 -25.29 -1.32
C ILE A 211 34.89 -25.19 -0.86
N PRO A 212 35.51 -26.30 -0.41
CA PRO A 212 36.92 -26.33 -0.07
C PRO A 212 37.81 -25.99 -1.28
N ILE A 213 38.76 -25.08 -1.09
CA ILE A 213 39.80 -24.76 -2.07
C ILE A 213 40.83 -25.90 -2.07
N PRO A 214 41.15 -26.51 -3.24
CA PRO A 214 42.09 -27.63 -3.30
C PRO A 214 43.50 -27.26 -2.80
N GLU A 215 44.03 -28.03 -1.84
CA GLU A 215 45.37 -27.82 -1.27
C GLU A 215 46.52 -28.37 -2.13
N ASP A 216 46.22 -29.06 -3.23
CA ASP A 216 47.22 -29.69 -4.10
C ASP A 216 47.76 -28.73 -5.17
N GLY A 217 47.32 -27.47 -5.16
CA GLY A 217 47.68 -26.44 -6.14
C GLY A 217 46.86 -26.49 -7.43
N THR A 218 45.86 -27.38 -7.51
CA THR A 218 44.90 -27.40 -8.62
C THR A 218 43.93 -26.22 -8.54
N TRP A 219 43.37 -25.85 -9.70
CA TRP A 219 42.43 -24.75 -9.80
C TRP A 219 41.01 -25.21 -9.51
N LEU A 220 40.36 -24.56 -8.56
CA LEU A 220 38.90 -24.54 -8.46
C LEU A 220 38.38 -23.52 -9.48
N THR A 221 37.55 -23.97 -10.43
CA THR A 221 37.18 -23.18 -11.62
C THR A 221 35.66 -23.16 -11.81
N TYR A 222 35.11 -21.98 -12.09
CA TYR A 222 33.71 -21.74 -12.42
C TYR A 222 33.62 -20.97 -13.73
N THR A 223 32.68 -21.37 -14.59
CA THR A 223 32.41 -20.72 -15.87
C THR A 223 30.98 -20.21 -15.88
N PHE A 224 30.82 -18.95 -16.30
CA PHE A 224 29.56 -18.21 -16.37
C PHE A 224 29.24 -17.87 -17.83
N PRO A 225 28.21 -18.49 -18.43
CA PRO A 225 27.76 -18.11 -19.76
C PRO A 225 26.95 -16.81 -19.66
N ILE A 226 27.44 -15.73 -20.28
CA ILE A 226 26.66 -14.50 -20.46
C ILE A 226 26.00 -14.54 -21.84
N THR A 227 24.67 -14.37 -21.89
CA THR A 227 23.88 -14.38 -23.14
C THR A 227 22.92 -13.20 -23.27
N SER A 228 22.79 -12.38 -22.21
CA SER A 228 21.81 -11.30 -22.10
C SER A 228 22.25 -9.95 -22.70
N ALA A 229 23.50 -9.83 -23.18
CA ALA A 229 23.98 -8.59 -23.80
C ALA A 229 23.42 -8.44 -25.23
N PRO A 230 23.22 -7.20 -25.73
CA PRO A 230 22.82 -6.96 -27.11
C PRO A 230 23.76 -7.65 -28.12
N PRO A 231 23.24 -8.14 -29.27
CA PRO A 231 24.07 -8.78 -30.29
C PRO A 231 25.22 -7.89 -30.75
N GLY A 232 26.46 -8.37 -30.59
CA GLY A 232 27.67 -7.63 -30.95
C GLY A 232 28.18 -6.62 -29.90
N ALA A 233 27.59 -6.59 -28.70
CA ALA A 233 28.10 -5.76 -27.61
C ALA A 233 29.50 -6.21 -27.16
N THR A 234 30.40 -5.24 -27.01
CA THR A 234 31.77 -5.46 -26.54
C THR A 234 32.05 -4.69 -25.25
N VAL A 235 32.99 -5.20 -24.47
CA VAL A 235 33.44 -4.58 -23.23
C VAL A 235 33.99 -3.18 -23.54
N THR A 236 33.37 -2.17 -22.95
CA THR A 236 33.74 -0.74 -23.15
C THR A 236 33.61 0.10 -21.88
N ALA A 237 33.07 -0.46 -20.80
CA ALA A 237 32.94 0.19 -19.50
C ALA A 237 33.56 -0.67 -18.38
N GLY A 238 34.65 -1.38 -18.67
CA GLY A 238 35.45 -2.13 -17.70
C GLY A 238 34.84 -3.46 -17.23
N VAL A 239 35.67 -4.28 -16.59
CA VAL A 239 35.27 -5.54 -15.94
C VAL A 239 35.65 -5.47 -14.46
N SER A 240 34.79 -6.00 -13.59
CA SER A 240 35.10 -6.20 -12.17
C SER A 240 34.94 -7.66 -11.80
N ALA A 241 35.78 -8.17 -10.91
CA ALA A 241 35.72 -9.54 -10.42
C ALA A 241 35.91 -9.58 -8.90
N ARG A 242 35.12 -10.42 -8.21
CA ARG A 242 35.15 -10.58 -6.75
C ARG A 242 35.14 -12.07 -6.39
N PHE A 243 35.94 -12.45 -5.38
CA PHE A 243 35.85 -13.74 -4.69
C PHE A 243 35.74 -13.48 -3.20
N LEU A 244 34.86 -14.19 -2.51
CA LEU A 244 34.77 -14.19 -1.05
C LEU A 244 35.31 -15.53 -0.54
N VAL A 245 36.28 -15.51 0.35
CA VAL A 245 36.99 -16.70 0.80
C VAL A 245 37.27 -16.67 2.31
N ALA A 246 37.12 -17.81 2.97
CA ALA A 246 37.65 -18.01 4.32
C ALA A 246 38.97 -18.78 4.20
N HIS A 247 40.11 -18.12 4.40
CA HIS A 247 41.42 -18.78 4.30
C HIS A 247 42.38 -18.28 5.39
N PRO A 248 43.03 -19.17 6.17
CA PRO A 248 43.89 -18.78 7.28
C PRO A 248 45.25 -18.20 6.83
N ARG A 249 45.56 -18.28 5.52
CA ARG A 249 46.77 -17.70 4.90
C ARG A 249 46.47 -17.11 3.52
N PRO A 250 45.90 -15.90 3.44
CA PRO A 250 45.56 -15.25 2.17
C PRO A 250 46.73 -15.07 1.20
N GLN A 251 47.97 -14.96 1.72
CA GLN A 251 49.19 -14.88 0.94
C GLN A 251 49.55 -16.15 0.13
N ASP A 252 48.84 -17.26 0.36
CA ASP A 252 49.04 -18.49 -0.40
C ASP A 252 48.08 -18.60 -1.61
N LEU A 253 47.07 -17.72 -1.70
CA LEU A 253 46.04 -17.75 -2.73
C LEU A 253 46.44 -17.05 -4.03
N ILE A 254 45.94 -17.59 -5.14
CA ILE A 254 45.94 -16.93 -6.46
C ILE A 254 44.51 -17.02 -7.03
N ALA A 255 43.95 -15.89 -7.44
CA ALA A 255 42.62 -15.80 -8.06
C ALA A 255 42.69 -15.08 -9.41
N GLU A 256 41.99 -15.62 -10.42
CA GLU A 256 42.05 -15.16 -11.80
C GLU A 256 40.65 -15.09 -12.44
N VAL A 257 40.48 -14.11 -13.32
CA VAL A 257 39.36 -14.02 -14.27
C VAL A 257 39.88 -14.20 -15.70
N ILE A 258 39.15 -14.94 -16.52
CA ILE A 258 39.47 -15.29 -17.90
C ILE A 258 38.31 -14.86 -18.78
N GLY A 259 38.63 -14.14 -19.85
CA GLY A 259 37.66 -13.66 -20.82
C GLY A 259 37.10 -14.78 -21.71
N PRO A 260 36.04 -14.50 -22.47
CA PRO A 260 35.36 -15.48 -23.33
C PRO A 260 36.20 -15.99 -24.49
N ASP A 261 37.33 -15.36 -24.79
CA ASP A 261 38.34 -15.89 -25.72
C ASP A 261 39.13 -17.09 -25.18
N GLY A 262 39.00 -17.38 -23.88
CA GLY A 262 39.72 -18.45 -23.17
C GLY A 262 41.23 -18.23 -23.05
N MET A 263 41.76 -17.07 -23.49
CA MET A 263 43.19 -16.78 -23.56
C MET A 263 43.58 -15.57 -22.72
N THR A 264 42.72 -14.55 -22.64
CA THR A 264 43.00 -13.33 -21.88
C THR A 264 42.72 -13.58 -20.40
N VAL A 265 43.73 -13.36 -19.56
CA VAL A 265 43.68 -13.66 -18.12
C VAL A 265 44.12 -12.44 -17.32
N TYR A 266 43.36 -12.10 -16.29
CA TYR A 266 43.73 -11.08 -15.30
C TYR A 266 43.85 -11.71 -13.91
N ARG A 267 44.88 -11.30 -13.15
CA ARG A 267 45.09 -11.74 -11.76
C ARG A 267 44.39 -10.79 -10.81
N VAL A 268 43.28 -11.27 -10.23
CA VAL A 268 42.50 -10.55 -9.21
C VAL A 268 43.26 -10.54 -7.88
N TRP A 269 43.91 -11.66 -7.55
CA TRP A 269 44.76 -11.76 -6.36
C TRP A 269 45.99 -12.60 -6.66
N ASP A 270 47.16 -12.14 -6.21
CA ASP A 270 48.43 -12.82 -6.43
C ASP A 270 49.29 -12.78 -5.17
N ARG A 271 48.99 -13.68 -4.23
CA ARG A 271 49.80 -13.91 -3.02
C ARG A 271 50.05 -12.64 -2.21
N GLN A 272 49.07 -11.74 -2.22
CA GLN A 272 49.19 -10.44 -1.55
C GLN A 272 48.96 -10.63 -0.04
N GLN A 273 49.56 -9.73 0.74
CA GLN A 273 49.29 -9.65 2.17
C GLN A 273 48.01 -8.82 2.34
N PRO A 274 46.95 -9.37 2.97
CA PRO A 274 45.68 -8.69 3.02
C PRO A 274 45.73 -7.51 3.98
N THR A 275 45.02 -6.45 3.63
CA THR A 275 44.77 -5.27 4.45
C THR A 275 43.41 -5.39 5.14
N PRO A 276 43.12 -4.59 6.17
CA PRO A 276 41.80 -4.62 6.82
C PRO A 276 40.63 -4.35 5.87
N GLU A 277 40.85 -3.59 4.79
CA GLU A 277 39.86 -3.29 3.76
C GLU A 277 39.52 -4.50 2.86
N ASP A 278 40.36 -5.54 2.87
CA ASP A 278 40.16 -6.77 2.10
C ASP A 278 39.27 -7.79 2.84
N PHE A 279 38.64 -7.43 3.97
CA PHE A 279 37.77 -8.33 4.74
C PHE A 279 36.35 -7.77 4.86
N ASP A 280 35.35 -8.64 4.71
CA ASP A 280 33.96 -8.39 5.07
C ASP A 280 33.51 -9.33 6.19
N GLU A 281 32.26 -9.17 6.65
CA GLU A 281 31.64 -9.97 7.72
C GLU A 281 31.70 -11.48 7.49
N ARG A 282 31.84 -11.91 6.22
CA ARG A 282 31.82 -13.32 5.81
C ARG A 282 33.22 -13.87 5.50
N GLY A 283 34.25 -13.03 5.34
CA GLY A 283 35.62 -13.46 5.12
C GLY A 283 36.48 -12.50 4.31
N LEU A 284 37.56 -13.02 3.72
CA LEU A 284 38.46 -12.25 2.87
C LEU A 284 37.84 -12.04 1.48
N VAL A 285 37.81 -10.80 1.02
CA VAL A 285 37.36 -10.36 -0.29
C VAL A 285 38.54 -10.13 -1.22
N LEU A 286 38.62 -10.94 -2.28
CA LEU A 286 39.58 -10.75 -3.37
C LEU A 286 38.87 -10.01 -4.51
N SER A 287 39.10 -8.71 -4.66
CA SER A 287 38.42 -7.90 -5.68
C SER A 287 39.37 -7.12 -6.58
N ALA A 288 38.98 -6.98 -7.84
CA ALA A 288 39.61 -6.05 -8.77
C ALA A 288 38.51 -5.36 -9.61
N TYR A 289 38.67 -4.05 -9.78
CA TYR A 289 37.74 -3.17 -10.49
C TYR A 289 38.42 -2.56 -11.72
N ASP A 290 37.63 -2.06 -12.67
CA ASP A 290 38.11 -1.38 -13.88
C ASP A 290 39.19 -2.16 -14.66
N ILE A 291 38.99 -3.48 -14.78
CA ILE A 291 39.90 -4.37 -15.49
C ILE A 291 39.76 -4.15 -17.00
N THR A 292 40.62 -3.31 -17.56
CA THR A 292 40.60 -2.87 -18.96
C THR A 292 41.24 -3.84 -19.95
N ILE A 293 41.92 -4.91 -19.49
CA ILE A 293 42.55 -5.89 -20.40
C ILE A 293 41.54 -6.64 -21.28
N PHE A 294 40.26 -6.63 -20.90
CA PHE A 294 39.17 -7.25 -21.63
C PHE A 294 38.45 -6.30 -22.59
N ASP A 295 38.86 -5.03 -22.67
CA ASP A 295 38.20 -4.04 -23.55
C ASP A 295 38.19 -4.51 -25.00
N GLY A 296 37.02 -4.41 -25.65
CA GLY A 296 36.79 -4.87 -27.01
C GLY A 296 36.48 -6.37 -27.17
N GLN A 297 36.55 -7.17 -26.10
CA GLN A 297 36.06 -8.55 -26.13
C GLN A 297 34.53 -8.60 -26.18
N PRO A 298 33.93 -9.67 -26.73
CA PRO A 298 32.47 -9.84 -26.67
C PRO A 298 32.02 -9.96 -25.21
N ILE A 299 30.88 -9.36 -24.88
CA ILE A 299 30.29 -9.53 -23.54
C ILE A 299 29.64 -10.91 -23.42
N ASN A 300 28.87 -11.28 -24.45
CA ASN A 300 28.27 -12.62 -24.53
C ASN A 300 29.36 -13.67 -24.77
N GLY A 301 29.40 -14.68 -23.91
CA GLY A 301 30.40 -15.74 -23.93
C GLY A 301 30.68 -16.30 -22.54
N ASP A 302 31.61 -17.25 -22.48
CA ASP A 302 31.96 -17.97 -21.26
C ASP A 302 33.04 -17.25 -20.46
N TRP A 303 32.64 -16.54 -19.41
CA TRP A 303 33.57 -15.90 -18.48
C TRP A 303 33.98 -16.87 -17.38
N THR A 304 35.28 -17.05 -17.15
CA THR A 304 35.77 -18.07 -16.22
C THR A 304 36.51 -17.44 -15.04
N LEU A 305 36.10 -17.80 -13.83
CA LEU A 305 36.72 -17.39 -12.57
C LEU A 305 37.36 -18.61 -11.92
N ARG A 306 38.60 -18.49 -11.45
CA ARG A 306 39.29 -19.59 -10.80
C ARG A 306 40.16 -19.15 -9.64
N ILE A 307 40.28 -20.02 -8.65
CA ILE A 307 41.11 -19.81 -7.46
C ILE A 307 41.90 -21.07 -7.11
N ARG A 308 43.10 -20.91 -6.54
CA ARG A 308 43.91 -22.02 -6.01
C ARG A 308 44.73 -21.60 -4.80
N ASP A 309 45.05 -22.57 -3.96
CA ASP A 309 46.04 -22.44 -2.88
C ASP A 309 47.40 -22.98 -3.33
N GLY A 310 48.44 -22.15 -3.23
CA GLY A 310 49.80 -22.46 -3.66
C GLY A 310 50.65 -23.27 -2.67
N ARG A 311 50.19 -23.54 -1.43
CA ARG A 311 50.98 -24.28 -0.42
C ARG A 311 50.13 -25.28 0.37
N ARG A 312 50.65 -26.49 0.57
CA ARG A 312 49.96 -27.57 1.32
C ARG A 312 49.88 -27.29 2.83
N GLY A 313 48.75 -27.63 3.46
CA GLY A 313 48.62 -27.80 4.91
C GLY A 313 47.69 -26.83 5.65
N LYS A 314 46.89 -26.03 4.94
CA LYS A 314 45.87 -25.15 5.52
C LYS A 314 44.66 -25.00 4.57
N THR A 315 43.58 -25.74 4.80
CA THR A 315 42.37 -25.67 3.97
C THR A 315 41.68 -24.32 4.13
N GLY A 316 41.29 -23.67 3.04
CA GLY A 316 40.28 -22.61 3.06
C GLY A 316 39.08 -22.91 2.16
N THR A 317 38.08 -22.05 2.22
CA THR A 317 36.75 -22.26 1.62
C THR A 317 36.41 -21.08 0.73
N LEU A 318 35.95 -21.35 -0.49
CA LEU A 318 35.36 -20.36 -1.38
C LEU A 318 33.88 -20.21 -1.03
N LEU A 319 33.48 -18.99 -0.66
CA LEU A 319 32.17 -18.61 -0.14
C LEU A 319 31.26 -17.97 -1.20
N ALA A 320 31.84 -17.15 -2.08
CA ALA A 320 31.13 -16.56 -3.22
C ALA A 320 32.12 -16.16 -4.32
N LEU A 321 31.63 -15.98 -5.54
CA LEU A 321 32.38 -15.33 -6.61
C LEU A 321 31.46 -14.64 -7.61
N SER A 322 31.91 -13.54 -8.20
CA SER A 322 31.16 -12.81 -9.23
C SER A 322 32.06 -12.07 -10.21
N VAL A 323 31.52 -11.84 -11.41
CA VAL A 323 32.09 -10.99 -12.46
C VAL A 323 31.05 -10.04 -12.98
N ALA A 324 31.41 -8.77 -13.12
CA ALA A 324 30.60 -7.71 -13.71
C ALA A 324 31.27 -7.20 -14.99
N VAL A 325 30.56 -7.16 -16.11
CA VAL A 325 31.10 -6.81 -17.43
C VAL A 325 30.35 -5.61 -18.01
N GLY A 326 31.05 -4.50 -18.26
CA GLY A 326 30.47 -3.21 -18.62
C GLY A 326 30.54 -2.83 -20.11
N TYR A 327 29.47 -2.21 -20.64
CA TYR A 327 29.47 -1.57 -21.96
C TYR A 327 28.64 -0.29 -22.01
N LEU A 328 28.92 0.58 -23.00
CA LEU A 328 28.18 1.82 -23.22
C LEU A 328 26.97 1.58 -24.13
N ARG A 329 25.77 1.99 -23.70
CA ARG A 329 24.54 1.90 -24.50
C ARG A 329 24.36 3.16 -25.39
N PRO A 330 24.17 3.04 -26.72
CA PRO A 330 23.85 4.18 -27.57
C PRO A 330 22.44 4.72 -27.27
N SER A 331 22.28 6.04 -27.19
CA SER A 331 20.98 6.69 -27.04
C SER A 331 20.17 6.57 -28.35
N ALA A 332 18.96 5.99 -28.31
CA ALA A 332 18.05 5.98 -29.45
C ALA A 332 17.34 7.34 -29.57
N SER A 333 17.33 7.96 -30.76
CA SER A 333 16.54 9.17 -31.00
C SER A 333 15.06 8.80 -31.16
N ARG A 334 14.20 9.23 -30.24
CA ARG A 334 12.75 9.24 -30.43
C ARG A 334 12.21 10.62 -30.07
N THR A 335 11.71 11.30 -31.09
CA THR A 335 11.02 12.60 -31.03
C THR A 335 9.70 12.45 -30.27
N LEU A 336 9.54 13.18 -29.16
CA LEU A 336 8.26 13.45 -28.48
C LEU A 336 8.20 14.95 -28.13
N PRO A 337 7.02 15.59 -28.14
CA PRO A 337 6.88 17.02 -27.93
C PRO A 337 7.03 17.40 -26.45
N HIS A 338 7.60 18.59 -26.25
CA HIS A 338 7.93 19.27 -25.00
C HIS A 338 7.04 18.95 -23.78
N ARG A 339 7.62 18.31 -22.76
CA ARG A 339 7.21 18.43 -21.35
C ARG A 339 7.99 19.61 -20.74
N ARG A 340 7.31 20.47 -19.97
CA ARG A 340 7.95 21.49 -19.12
C ARG A 340 8.70 20.79 -17.99
N GLU A 341 9.98 21.06 -17.86
CA GLU A 341 10.78 20.64 -16.71
C GLU A 341 10.25 21.30 -15.43
N HIS A 342 9.93 20.47 -14.43
CA HIS A 342 9.98 20.85 -13.03
C HIS A 342 10.73 19.76 -12.28
N GLY A 343 11.75 20.20 -11.53
CA GLY A 343 12.29 19.51 -10.37
C GLY A 343 13.40 18.50 -10.65
N ARG A 344 14.61 18.83 -10.18
CA ARG A 344 15.73 17.89 -10.01
C ARG A 344 15.28 16.71 -9.13
N GLY A 345 15.22 15.51 -9.69
CA GLY A 345 15.22 14.28 -8.90
C GLY A 345 16.58 14.11 -8.23
N LEU A 346 16.59 14.03 -6.90
CA LEU A 346 17.72 13.49 -6.15
C LEU A 346 17.97 12.07 -6.68
N LEU A 347 19.24 11.71 -6.93
CA LEU A 347 19.62 10.31 -7.01
C LEU A 347 19.23 9.67 -5.67
N ALA A 348 18.34 8.67 -5.69
CA ALA A 348 18.05 7.87 -4.51
C ALA A 348 19.38 7.26 -4.01
N ALA A 349 19.68 7.45 -2.73
CA ALA A 349 20.86 6.86 -2.12
C ALA A 349 20.64 5.35 -2.04
N GLN A 350 21.61 4.56 -2.51
CA GLN A 350 21.54 3.10 -2.34
C GLN A 350 21.59 2.75 -0.85
N GLY A 351 20.84 1.71 -0.47
CA GLY A 351 20.86 1.17 0.88
C GLY A 351 22.28 0.80 1.29
N SER A 352 22.71 1.21 2.48
CA SER A 352 24.09 1.03 2.90
C SER A 352 24.28 1.02 4.41
N TRP A 353 25.31 0.30 4.85
CA TRP A 353 25.84 0.40 6.21
C TRP A 353 26.57 1.72 6.40
N GLN A 354 26.15 2.46 7.42
CA GLN A 354 26.69 3.74 7.82
C GLN A 354 27.34 3.62 9.19
N LYS A 355 28.56 4.15 9.31
CA LYS A 355 29.29 4.16 10.57
C LYS A 355 28.77 5.29 11.45
N ILE A 356 28.36 4.96 12.67
CA ILE A 356 27.99 5.95 13.69
C ILE A 356 29.25 6.50 14.36
N THR A 357 30.12 5.61 14.85
CA THR A 357 31.38 6.00 15.51
C THR A 357 32.42 4.90 15.48
N THR A 358 33.68 5.28 15.60
CA THR A 358 34.79 4.38 15.98
C THR A 358 35.50 5.00 17.18
N GLN A 359 35.79 4.18 18.19
CA GLN A 359 36.61 4.55 19.34
C GLN A 359 37.79 3.57 19.46
N THR A 360 39.00 4.11 19.27
CA THR A 360 40.28 3.37 19.34
C THR A 360 41.12 3.77 20.54
N PHE A 361 40.64 4.69 21.40
CA PHE A 361 41.33 5.17 22.60
C PHE A 361 42.68 5.88 22.39
N GLU A 362 43.13 6.09 21.15
CA GLU A 362 44.41 6.76 20.79
C GLU A 362 44.46 8.29 21.06
N GLY A 363 43.44 8.83 21.73
CA GLY A 363 43.34 10.23 22.08
C GLY A 363 42.58 10.38 23.40
N ALA A 364 42.47 11.61 23.89
CA ALA A 364 41.87 11.88 25.20
C ALA A 364 40.50 11.19 25.36
N PHE A 365 40.39 10.35 26.39
CA PHE A 365 39.15 9.76 26.84
C PHE A 365 38.73 10.38 28.20
N PRO A 366 37.43 10.50 28.49
CA PRO A 366 36.27 10.33 27.60
C PRO A 366 36.28 11.36 26.45
N SER A 367 36.05 10.89 25.23
CA SER A 367 35.95 11.75 24.04
C SER A 367 34.51 12.21 23.81
N THR A 368 34.26 13.04 22.79
CA THR A 368 32.90 13.54 22.49
C THR A 368 31.91 12.39 22.30
N GLY A 369 30.77 12.46 22.99
CA GLY A 369 29.71 11.43 22.96
C GLY A 369 29.93 10.29 23.96
N TRP A 370 31.10 10.22 24.60
CA TRP A 370 31.39 9.27 25.66
C TRP A 370 31.20 9.89 27.05
N THR A 371 30.58 9.13 27.94
CA THR A 371 30.49 9.46 29.37
C THR A 371 30.95 8.26 30.18
N VAL A 372 31.54 8.52 31.34
CA VAL A 372 32.00 7.48 32.27
C VAL A 372 31.44 7.75 33.65
N ASN A 373 31.07 6.69 34.34
CA ASN A 373 30.38 6.75 35.60
C ASN A 373 30.97 5.72 36.56
N ASP A 374 31.22 6.16 37.79
CA ASP A 374 31.36 5.29 38.93
C ASP A 374 29.98 5.11 39.60
N LEU A 375 29.52 3.87 39.66
CA LEU A 375 28.27 3.45 40.29
C LEU A 375 28.54 2.57 41.53
N SER A 376 29.79 2.52 42.00
CA SER A 376 30.18 1.84 43.23
C SER A 376 29.68 2.58 44.46
N GLU A 377 29.29 1.82 45.49
CA GLU A 377 28.93 2.33 46.81
C GLU A 377 30.04 2.06 47.85
N ASP A 378 31.30 2.26 47.46
CA ASP A 378 32.47 1.93 48.28
C ASP A 378 33.28 3.16 48.77
N GLY A 379 32.93 4.35 48.30
CA GLY A 379 33.52 5.63 48.71
C GLY A 379 34.77 6.04 47.93
N TYR A 380 35.11 5.34 46.85
CA TYR A 380 36.10 5.76 45.86
C TYR A 380 35.43 6.34 44.62
N GLU A 381 36.17 7.09 43.81
CA GLU A 381 35.75 7.53 42.48
C GLU A 381 36.69 6.94 41.42
N ARG A 382 36.28 5.82 40.84
CA ARG A 382 37.01 5.06 39.82
C ARG A 382 36.16 4.85 38.59
N CYS A 383 36.66 5.26 37.44
CA CYS A 383 35.95 5.23 36.18
C CYS A 383 36.77 4.50 35.12
N TRP A 384 36.10 4.16 34.02
CA TRP A 384 36.78 3.78 32.79
C TRP A 384 37.67 4.91 32.30
N ASP A 385 38.89 4.57 31.86
CA ASP A 385 39.76 5.48 31.10
C ASP A 385 40.65 4.72 30.12
N ASP A 386 41.31 5.45 29.20
CA ASP A 386 42.32 4.87 28.31
C ASP A 386 43.65 4.61 29.05
N ASP A 387 44.31 3.49 28.77
CA ASP A 387 45.62 3.15 29.31
C ASP A 387 46.52 2.41 28.31
N ASP A 388 47.85 2.57 28.46
CA ASP A 388 48.87 2.02 27.57
C ASP A 388 49.41 0.63 27.97
N TYR A 389 48.90 0.06 29.07
CA TYR A 389 49.36 -1.23 29.58
C TYR A 389 49.04 -2.41 28.64
N ARG A 390 47.83 -2.44 28.10
CA ARG A 390 47.35 -3.56 27.29
C ARG A 390 46.46 -3.08 26.14
N PRO A 391 47.04 -2.52 25.06
CA PRO A 391 46.31 -2.19 23.85
C PRO A 391 46.13 -3.40 22.91
N HIS A 392 45.13 -3.35 22.02
CA HIS A 392 44.97 -4.29 20.92
C HIS A 392 45.71 -3.78 19.66
N LEU A 393 45.19 -2.70 19.08
CA LEU A 393 45.83 -1.95 18.00
C LEU A 393 46.19 -0.56 18.52
N GLY A 394 47.27 0.02 17.99
CA GLY A 394 47.76 1.29 18.51
C GLY A 394 48.50 1.15 19.84
N GLY A 395 48.32 2.13 20.71
CA GLY A 395 49.00 2.27 21.99
C GLY A 395 48.08 2.32 23.21
N TRP A 396 46.76 2.42 23.05
CA TRP A 396 45.82 2.63 24.17
C TRP A 396 44.59 1.72 24.08
N ALA A 397 44.07 1.28 25.23
CA ALA A 397 42.77 0.59 25.34
C ALA A 397 42.04 0.99 26.62
N ALA A 398 40.73 0.76 26.69
CA ALA A 398 39.93 1.12 27.85
C ALA A 398 40.02 0.08 28.97
N TRP A 399 40.16 0.58 30.21
CA TRP A 399 40.17 -0.23 31.42
C TRP A 399 39.28 0.39 32.51
N PRO A 400 38.49 -0.41 33.26
CA PRO A 400 37.39 0.09 34.09
C PRO A 400 37.78 0.91 35.32
N ALA A 401 39.07 0.98 35.66
CA ALA A 401 39.57 1.55 36.91
C ALA A 401 40.67 2.61 36.73
N ASN A 402 41.01 3.01 35.50
CA ASN A 402 42.12 3.93 35.27
C ASN A 402 41.73 5.41 35.53
N GLY A 403 40.45 5.75 35.39
CA GLY A 403 39.95 7.11 35.50
C GLY A 403 39.37 7.44 36.87
N GLY A 404 38.99 8.71 37.08
CA GLY A 404 38.41 9.21 38.33
C GLY A 404 39.47 9.68 39.34
N ALA A 405 39.02 10.29 40.45
CA ALA A 405 39.92 10.85 41.46
C ALA A 405 40.78 9.78 42.18
N ASP A 406 40.28 8.55 42.23
CA ASP A 406 40.92 7.39 42.83
C ASP A 406 41.33 6.33 41.79
N GLY A 407 41.46 6.73 40.52
CA GLY A 407 41.92 5.88 39.42
C GLY A 407 43.29 5.28 39.70
N ILE A 408 43.50 4.05 39.21
CA ILE A 408 44.73 3.30 39.39
C ILE A 408 45.41 3.03 38.06
N TYR A 409 46.73 3.20 38.03
CA TYR A 409 47.53 2.97 36.82
C TYR A 409 47.98 1.50 36.76
N PRO A 410 47.47 0.69 35.81
CA PRO A 410 47.85 -0.70 35.68
C PRO A 410 49.32 -0.82 35.26
N SER A 411 50.01 -1.78 35.87
CA SER A 411 51.41 -2.09 35.56
C SER A 411 51.72 -3.50 36.05
N PRO A 412 52.83 -4.15 35.64
CA PRO A 412 53.07 -5.54 36.01
C PRO A 412 53.09 -5.74 37.54
N GLY A 413 52.11 -6.48 38.06
CA GLY A 413 51.92 -6.73 39.50
C GLY A 413 51.03 -5.71 40.23
N ASN A 414 50.43 -4.77 39.50
CA ASN A 414 49.38 -3.82 39.93
C ASN A 414 48.34 -3.64 38.81
N ASP A 415 48.07 -4.71 38.09
CA ASP A 415 47.23 -4.78 36.89
C ASP A 415 45.84 -5.31 37.20
N ASN A 416 45.57 -5.71 38.45
CA ASN A 416 44.26 -6.22 38.84
C ASN A 416 43.24 -5.09 39.03
N TYR A 417 42.02 -5.29 38.53
CA TYR A 417 40.89 -4.41 38.88
C TYR A 417 40.61 -4.46 40.39
N PRO A 418 40.14 -3.37 41.01
CA PRO A 418 39.73 -3.39 42.40
C PRO A 418 38.47 -4.21 42.69
N ASN A 419 38.32 -4.65 43.94
CA ASN A 419 37.04 -5.18 44.45
C ASN A 419 35.97 -4.08 44.55
N ASN A 420 34.69 -4.50 44.56
CA ASN A 420 33.48 -3.71 44.73
C ASN A 420 33.27 -2.64 43.64
N MET A 421 33.76 -2.91 42.43
CA MET A 421 33.56 -2.01 41.30
C MET A 421 32.17 -2.18 40.71
N ASN A 422 31.63 -1.06 40.24
CA ASN A 422 30.46 -1.00 39.39
C ASN A 422 30.62 0.24 38.53
N THR A 423 31.34 0.14 37.42
CA THR A 423 31.70 1.29 36.60
C THR A 423 31.17 1.11 35.19
N ARG A 424 30.79 2.21 34.54
CA ARG A 424 30.17 2.17 33.21
C ARG A 424 30.80 3.22 32.31
N MET A 425 31.13 2.86 31.07
CA MET A 425 31.33 3.81 29.98
C MET A 425 30.16 3.73 29.00
N ILE A 426 29.67 4.87 28.54
CA ILE A 426 28.44 5.00 27.75
C ILE A 426 28.74 5.84 26.52
N TYR A 427 28.33 5.37 25.34
CA TYR A 427 28.28 6.17 24.13
C TYR A 427 26.83 6.49 23.77
N GLY A 428 26.51 7.78 23.57
CA GLY A 428 25.21 8.23 23.10
C GLY A 428 24.81 9.63 23.59
N PRO A 429 23.63 10.15 23.18
CA PRO A 429 22.70 9.49 22.26
C PRO A 429 23.21 9.46 20.82
N PHE A 430 22.78 8.47 20.05
CA PHE A 430 22.87 8.44 18.59
C PHE A 430 21.51 8.04 17.97
N ASP A 431 21.35 8.34 16.68
CA ASP A 431 20.07 8.29 15.96
C ASP A 431 20.01 7.07 15.03
N LEU A 432 19.02 6.20 15.25
CA LEU A 432 18.67 5.02 14.45
C LEU A 432 17.30 5.17 13.76
N SER A 433 16.69 6.36 13.73
CA SER A 433 15.33 6.57 13.21
C SER A 433 15.16 6.25 11.72
N ASP A 434 16.23 6.28 10.95
CA ASP A 434 16.29 5.95 9.53
C ASP A 434 16.85 4.53 9.26
N ALA A 435 17.20 3.78 10.29
CA ALA A 435 17.82 2.47 10.18
C ALA A 435 16.80 1.35 10.34
N VAL A 436 17.11 0.20 9.74
CA VAL A 436 16.37 -1.08 9.94
C VAL A 436 17.23 -2.16 10.60
N LYS A 437 18.55 -1.95 10.65
CA LYS A 437 19.50 -2.81 11.38
C LYS A 437 20.55 -1.96 12.07
N ALA A 438 21.09 -2.45 13.16
CA ALA A 438 22.21 -1.81 13.84
C ALA A 438 23.05 -2.82 14.61
N ASP A 439 24.37 -2.65 14.54
CA ASP A 439 25.30 -3.53 15.20
C ASP A 439 26.55 -2.81 15.73
N ILE A 440 27.30 -3.55 16.53
CA ILE A 440 28.57 -3.12 17.08
C ILE A 440 29.58 -4.26 17.01
N TYR A 441 30.82 -3.88 16.77
CA TYR A 441 31.95 -4.74 17.04
C TYR A 441 33.03 -4.04 17.87
N PHE A 442 33.74 -4.83 18.65
CA PHE A 442 34.88 -4.37 19.46
C PHE A 442 35.77 -5.55 19.81
N TRP A 443 36.99 -5.26 20.25
CA TRP A 443 37.91 -6.26 20.75
C TRP A 443 37.89 -6.29 22.28
N LEU A 444 37.89 -7.51 22.83
CA LEU A 444 37.82 -7.75 24.26
C LEU A 444 38.94 -8.70 24.68
N TRP A 445 39.73 -8.27 25.66
CA TRP A 445 40.64 -9.12 26.41
C TRP A 445 40.15 -9.17 27.85
N ARG A 446 40.15 -10.33 28.48
CA ARG A 446 39.62 -10.47 29.84
C ARG A 446 40.29 -11.57 30.62
N GLU A 447 40.59 -11.29 31.88
CA GLU A 447 40.83 -12.26 32.92
C GLU A 447 39.96 -11.75 34.07
N ILE A 448 38.84 -12.43 34.34
CA ILE A 448 37.78 -11.97 35.26
C ILE A 448 37.39 -13.14 36.16
N GLU A 449 37.01 -12.88 37.42
CA GLU A 449 36.52 -13.95 38.29
C GLU A 449 35.20 -14.55 37.77
N ALA A 450 35.29 -15.79 37.28
CA ALA A 450 34.17 -16.43 36.63
C ALA A 450 32.97 -16.66 37.56
N GLY A 451 31.81 -16.13 37.17
CA GLY A 451 30.54 -16.26 37.87
C GLY A 451 30.27 -15.22 38.97
N TYR A 452 31.22 -14.32 39.24
CA TYR A 452 31.12 -13.29 40.29
C TYR A 452 31.30 -11.89 39.70
N ASP A 453 32.39 -11.71 38.95
CA ASP A 453 32.74 -10.47 38.29
C ASP A 453 32.38 -10.54 36.81
N TYR A 454 32.01 -9.42 36.21
CA TYR A 454 31.58 -9.43 34.81
C TYR A 454 31.73 -8.10 34.10
N LEU A 455 31.95 -8.18 32.79
CA LEU A 455 31.67 -7.10 31.83
C LEU A 455 30.31 -7.37 31.19
N ALA A 456 29.43 -6.37 31.18
CA ALA A 456 28.17 -6.39 30.46
C ALA A 456 28.17 -5.35 29.35
N PHE A 457 27.67 -5.71 28.17
CA PHE A 457 27.27 -4.76 27.14
C PHE A 457 25.78 -4.49 27.29
N GLU A 458 25.43 -3.21 27.44
CA GLU A 458 24.08 -2.76 27.72
C GLU A 458 23.63 -1.72 26.67
N ILE A 459 22.33 -1.59 26.47
CA ILE A 459 21.71 -0.62 25.55
C ILE A 459 20.53 0.10 26.24
N SER A 460 20.15 1.29 25.78
CA SER A 460 19.08 2.10 26.38
C SER A 460 18.39 3.01 25.36
N HIS A 461 17.07 3.17 25.51
CA HIS A 461 16.22 4.13 24.78
C HIS A 461 16.19 5.53 25.41
N ASP A 462 16.67 5.70 26.65
CA ASP A 462 16.51 6.96 27.40
C ASP A 462 17.79 7.42 28.12
N GLY A 463 18.86 6.64 28.04
CA GLY A 463 20.12 6.89 28.72
C GLY A 463 20.05 6.67 30.25
N ILE A 464 18.97 6.10 30.77
CA ILE A 464 18.72 5.87 32.20
C ILE A 464 18.53 4.38 32.47
N ALA A 465 17.58 3.75 31.79
CA ALA A 465 17.27 2.34 31.90
C ALA A 465 18.07 1.55 30.86
N PHE A 466 19.04 0.77 31.35
CA PHE A 466 19.93 -0.03 30.50
C PHE A 466 19.53 -1.51 30.55
N GLN A 467 19.32 -2.10 29.36
CA GLN A 467 19.11 -3.52 29.13
C GLN A 467 20.43 -4.19 28.78
N GLU A 468 20.77 -5.28 29.47
CA GLU A 468 21.93 -6.11 29.14
C GLU A 468 21.64 -6.95 27.89
N LEU A 469 22.50 -6.85 26.87
CA LEU A 469 22.44 -7.66 25.65
C LEU A 469 23.51 -8.77 25.63
N ALA A 470 24.66 -8.53 26.27
CA ALA A 470 25.73 -9.52 26.36
C ALA A 470 26.49 -9.40 27.69
N ARG A 471 27.06 -10.52 28.14
CA ARG A 471 27.83 -10.61 29.40
C ARG A 471 29.01 -11.55 29.24
N TRP A 472 30.16 -11.13 29.78
CA TRP A 472 31.38 -11.92 29.91
C TRP A 472 31.80 -12.02 31.37
N SER A 473 32.05 -13.23 31.84
CA SER A 473 32.38 -13.57 33.23
C SER A 473 33.26 -14.82 33.22
N ASP A 474 34.38 -14.69 32.51
CA ASP A 474 35.28 -15.78 32.16
C ASP A 474 36.70 -15.24 31.91
N ASP A 475 37.61 -16.17 31.69
CA ASP A 475 39.02 -15.91 31.40
C ASP A 475 39.32 -16.19 29.92
N HIS A 476 39.78 -15.15 29.22
CA HIS A 476 40.23 -15.17 27.84
C HIS A 476 41.40 -14.19 27.64
N THR A 477 42.61 -14.63 27.99
CA THR A 477 43.84 -13.80 27.95
C THR A 477 44.42 -13.57 26.54
N THR A 478 43.60 -13.56 25.51
CA THR A 478 43.93 -13.11 24.14
C THR A 478 42.86 -12.13 23.66
N TRP A 479 43.20 -11.20 22.78
CA TRP A 479 42.18 -10.32 22.20
C TRP A 479 41.19 -11.11 21.36
N GLU A 480 39.90 -10.98 21.66
CA GLU A 480 38.79 -11.65 20.99
C GLU A 480 37.83 -10.62 20.38
N TYR A 481 37.48 -10.82 19.11
CA TYR A 481 36.49 -10.00 18.42
C TYR A 481 35.08 -10.32 18.94
N GLN A 482 34.37 -9.28 19.37
CA GLN A 482 32.98 -9.35 19.81
C GLN A 482 32.07 -8.71 18.77
N TYR A 483 30.90 -9.31 18.58
CA TYR A 483 29.83 -8.80 17.72
C TYR A 483 28.51 -8.86 18.49
N VAL A 484 27.78 -7.74 18.52
CA VAL A 484 26.46 -7.66 19.13
C VAL A 484 25.54 -6.90 18.17
N ASN A 485 24.39 -7.48 17.83
CA ASN A 485 23.34 -6.78 17.11
C ASN A 485 22.32 -6.18 18.10
N PHE A 486 21.63 -5.14 17.66
CA PHE A 486 20.56 -4.49 18.42
C PHE A 486 19.51 -3.93 17.47
N ASP A 487 19.11 -4.76 16.51
CA ASP A 487 18.11 -4.44 15.48
C ASP A 487 16.76 -4.02 16.10
N ASP A 488 16.42 -4.52 17.30
CA ASP A 488 15.22 -4.12 18.07
C ASP A 488 15.18 -2.62 18.44
N TYR A 489 16.31 -1.91 18.31
CA TYR A 489 16.43 -0.47 18.56
C TYR A 489 16.43 0.37 17.26
N ALA A 490 16.34 -0.28 16.10
CA ALA A 490 16.16 0.41 14.83
C ALA A 490 14.83 1.20 14.82
N GLY A 491 14.83 2.38 14.21
CA GLY A 491 13.70 3.32 14.26
C GLY A 491 13.68 4.27 15.47
N ASP A 492 14.53 4.07 16.48
CA ASP A 492 14.66 4.99 17.63
C ASP A 492 15.59 6.17 17.33
N ASP A 493 15.14 7.40 17.61
CA ASP A 493 15.91 8.63 17.39
C ASP A 493 16.91 8.96 18.51
N SER A 494 16.93 8.17 19.59
CA SER A 494 17.81 8.36 20.74
C SER A 494 18.23 7.06 21.42
N VAL A 495 19.39 6.54 21.04
CA VAL A 495 19.94 5.28 21.58
C VAL A 495 21.28 5.49 22.29
N TRP A 496 21.51 4.77 23.38
CA TRP A 496 22.77 4.71 24.10
C TRP A 496 23.25 3.27 24.22
N VAL A 497 24.55 3.05 24.07
CA VAL A 497 25.20 1.76 24.39
C VAL A 497 26.22 1.94 25.50
N ALA A 498 26.45 0.88 26.29
CA ALA A 498 27.32 0.96 27.45
C ALA A 498 28.10 -0.33 27.70
N TRP A 499 29.29 -0.17 28.28
CA TRP A 499 30.10 -1.24 28.83
C TRP A 499 30.16 -1.05 30.32
N ARG A 500 29.58 -1.99 31.07
CA ARG A 500 29.51 -1.97 32.52
C ARG A 500 30.38 -3.07 33.10
N PHE A 501 31.35 -2.68 33.92
CA PHE A 501 32.16 -3.63 34.68
C PHE A 501 31.68 -3.68 36.12
N TYR A 502 31.54 -4.90 36.65
CA TYR A 502 31.18 -5.16 38.04
C TYR A 502 32.16 -6.14 38.66
N SER A 503 32.63 -5.85 39.88
CA SER A 503 33.40 -6.78 40.71
C SER A 503 32.84 -6.90 42.13
N ASP A 504 32.95 -8.09 42.70
CA ASP A 504 32.51 -8.40 44.05
C ASP A 504 33.55 -8.01 45.14
N TYR A 505 33.39 -8.46 46.38
CA TYR A 505 34.24 -8.03 47.50
C TYR A 505 35.59 -8.75 47.61
N MET A 506 35.86 -9.79 46.82
CA MET A 506 37.11 -10.55 46.88
C MET A 506 37.49 -11.17 45.53
N ILE A 507 38.79 -11.40 45.33
CA ILE A 507 39.37 -11.97 44.11
C ILE A 507 39.25 -10.99 42.93
N THR A 508 40.38 -10.78 42.27
CA THR A 508 40.52 -9.75 41.23
C THR A 508 41.57 -10.21 40.24
N TYR A 509 41.43 -9.79 39.01
CA TYR A 509 42.28 -10.17 37.89
C TYR A 509 42.53 -8.98 36.97
N ASP A 510 43.24 -9.17 35.87
CA ASP A 510 43.76 -8.07 35.04
C ASP A 510 42.70 -7.40 34.14
N GLY A 511 41.66 -8.13 33.73
CA GLY A 511 40.68 -7.64 32.76
C GLY A 511 39.36 -7.20 33.39
N PRO A 512 38.48 -6.50 32.66
CA PRO A 512 38.42 -6.41 31.21
C PRO A 512 39.20 -5.25 30.60
N TRP A 513 39.69 -5.49 29.39
CA TRP A 513 40.24 -4.48 28.48
C TRP A 513 39.41 -4.46 27.19
N VAL A 514 38.94 -3.28 26.78
CA VAL A 514 38.10 -3.08 25.60
C VAL A 514 38.79 -2.15 24.62
N ASP A 515 38.79 -2.50 23.34
CA ASP A 515 39.46 -1.71 22.31
C ASP A 515 38.73 -1.77 20.94
N ASP A 516 39.07 -0.87 20.02
CA ASP A 516 38.65 -0.87 18.62
C ASP A 516 37.13 -0.97 18.41
N ILE A 517 36.37 -0.20 19.20
CA ILE A 517 34.91 -0.17 19.15
C ILE A 517 34.45 0.50 17.87
N THR A 518 33.51 -0.11 17.13
CA THR A 518 32.80 0.55 16.03
C THR A 518 31.33 0.19 16.03
N ILE A 519 30.48 1.21 15.89
CA ILE A 519 29.02 1.11 15.85
C ILE A 519 28.54 1.43 14.43
N TRP A 520 27.65 0.60 13.89
CA TRP A 520 27.06 0.73 12.56
C TRP A 520 25.54 0.71 12.59
N LYS A 521 24.94 1.33 11.57
CA LYS A 521 23.52 1.23 11.25
C LYS A 521 23.32 0.97 9.76
N TYR A 522 22.30 0.21 9.39
CA TYR A 522 21.92 0.00 7.99
C TYR A 522 20.71 0.87 7.65
N VAL A 523 20.88 1.77 6.70
CA VAL A 523 19.82 2.64 6.18
C VAL A 523 19.41 2.10 4.82
N PRO A 524 18.18 1.60 4.64
CA PRO A 524 17.71 1.12 3.35
C PRO A 524 17.64 2.24 2.32
N GLY A 525 17.69 1.85 1.05
CA GLY A 525 17.39 2.78 -0.03
C GLY A 525 15.90 3.02 -0.16
N GLN A 526 15.53 3.68 -1.27
CA GLN A 526 14.16 4.04 -1.56
C GLN A 526 13.80 3.59 -2.96
N VAL A 527 12.58 3.08 -3.12
CA VAL A 527 12.01 2.70 -4.42
C VAL A 527 10.81 3.60 -4.73
N THR A 528 10.62 3.94 -6.00
CA THR A 528 9.37 4.57 -6.47
C THR A 528 8.80 3.71 -7.57
N VAL A 529 7.53 3.32 -7.46
CA VAL A 529 6.88 2.49 -8.48
C VAL A 529 5.93 3.36 -9.27
N ARG A 530 6.00 3.24 -10.60
CA ARG A 530 5.05 3.89 -11.49
C ARG A 530 4.65 2.99 -12.63
N GLY A 531 3.52 3.27 -13.24
CA GLY A 531 3.05 2.42 -14.32
C GLY A 531 1.88 2.99 -15.08
N SER A 532 1.33 2.16 -15.95
CA SER A 532 0.01 2.42 -16.52
C SER A 532 -0.74 1.14 -16.85
N LEU A 533 -2.06 1.23 -16.86
CA LEU A 533 -2.96 0.16 -17.31
C LEU A 533 -3.65 0.56 -18.61
N HIS A 534 -3.69 -0.38 -19.56
CA HIS A 534 -4.45 -0.26 -20.80
C HIS A 534 -5.32 -1.49 -21.02
N TYR A 535 -6.34 -1.35 -21.86
CA TYR A 535 -7.23 -2.42 -22.29
C TYR A 535 -7.64 -2.18 -23.75
N TYR A 536 -8.30 -3.16 -24.35
CA TYR A 536 -8.92 -3.00 -25.67
C TYR A 536 -10.37 -2.55 -25.47
N ASP A 537 -10.76 -1.44 -26.09
CA ASP A 537 -12.17 -1.05 -26.12
C ASP A 537 -12.96 -1.87 -27.15
N ARG A 538 -14.24 -1.54 -27.31
CA ARG A 538 -15.16 -2.24 -28.22
C ARG A 538 -14.83 -2.03 -29.71
N ASP A 539 -13.94 -1.09 -30.03
CA ASP A 539 -13.44 -0.82 -31.39
C ASP A 539 -12.09 -1.51 -31.64
N ASP A 540 -11.71 -2.50 -30.81
CA ASP A 540 -10.38 -3.13 -30.77
C ASP A 540 -9.23 -2.11 -30.63
N SER A 541 -9.51 -0.94 -30.05
CA SER A 541 -8.52 0.12 -29.86
C SER A 541 -7.83 0.01 -28.51
N TYR A 542 -6.50 0.13 -28.54
CA TYR A 542 -5.67 0.11 -27.33
C TYR A 542 -5.76 1.45 -26.60
N VAL A 543 -6.49 1.48 -25.49
CA VAL A 543 -6.81 2.70 -24.73
C VAL A 543 -6.39 2.58 -23.26
N PRO A 544 -6.05 3.69 -22.60
CA PRO A 544 -5.73 3.68 -21.17
C PRO A 544 -6.99 3.42 -20.33
N ALA A 545 -6.85 2.66 -19.24
CA ALA A 545 -7.93 2.53 -18.25
C ALA A 545 -7.92 3.76 -17.34
N HIS A 546 -8.99 4.55 -17.36
CA HIS A 546 -9.04 5.78 -16.58
C HIS A 546 -9.44 5.49 -15.13
N TYR A 547 -8.76 6.15 -14.19
CA TYR A 547 -9.17 6.23 -12.78
C TYR A 547 -9.53 4.90 -12.14
N THR A 548 -8.73 3.87 -12.40
CA THR A 548 -8.82 2.54 -11.78
C THR A 548 -8.01 2.51 -10.49
N SER A 549 -8.47 1.78 -9.46
CA SER A 549 -7.72 1.59 -8.21
C SER A 549 -6.46 0.76 -8.44
N VAL A 550 -5.39 1.12 -7.75
CA VAL A 550 -4.10 0.43 -7.78
C VAL A 550 -3.65 0.13 -6.37
N TYR A 551 -3.26 -1.11 -6.14
CA TYR A 551 -2.65 -1.59 -4.91
C TYR A 551 -1.26 -2.11 -5.24
N LEU A 552 -0.24 -1.71 -4.49
CA LEU A 552 1.13 -2.19 -4.63
C LEU A 552 1.45 -3.10 -3.45
N TYR A 553 1.91 -4.30 -3.76
CA TYR A 553 2.25 -5.32 -2.78
C TYR A 553 3.72 -5.69 -2.85
N ASP A 554 4.25 -6.12 -1.71
CA ASP A 554 5.42 -6.98 -1.60
C ASP A 554 5.00 -8.45 -1.66
N ALA A 555 5.79 -9.32 -2.29
CA ALA A 555 5.42 -10.70 -2.53
C ALA A 555 6.20 -11.66 -1.65
N ASP A 556 5.53 -12.28 -0.68
CA ASP A 556 6.21 -13.09 0.31
C ASP A 556 6.21 -14.57 -0.08
N PRO A 557 7.38 -15.26 -0.08
CA PRO A 557 7.44 -16.69 -0.36
C PRO A 557 6.64 -17.54 0.64
N SER A 558 6.40 -17.03 1.84
CA SER A 558 5.59 -17.67 2.88
C SER A 558 4.94 -16.64 3.80
N GLY A 559 3.66 -16.36 3.58
CA GLY A 559 2.97 -15.32 4.34
C GLY A 559 1.71 -14.89 3.62
N GLY A 560 1.22 -13.71 3.95
CA GLY A 560 0.27 -12.99 3.11
C GLY A 560 0.90 -11.66 2.73
N ASP A 561 1.00 -11.44 1.42
CA ASP A 561 1.63 -10.31 0.75
C ASP A 561 1.32 -8.95 1.42
N ASP A 562 2.38 -8.19 1.71
CA ASP A 562 2.29 -6.90 2.38
C ASP A 562 1.81 -5.77 1.45
N LEU A 563 0.74 -5.08 1.85
CA LEU A 563 0.23 -3.91 1.12
C LEU A 563 1.11 -2.67 1.41
N LEU A 564 1.93 -2.30 0.44
CA LEU A 564 2.86 -1.17 0.54
C LEU A 564 2.21 0.19 0.26
N GLY A 565 1.15 0.23 -0.56
CA GLY A 565 0.48 1.47 -0.89
C GLY A 565 -0.69 1.32 -1.85
N THR A 566 -1.51 2.36 -1.91
CA THR A 566 -2.66 2.44 -2.83
C THR A 566 -2.72 3.79 -3.52
N THR A 567 -3.25 3.81 -4.74
CA THR A 567 -3.50 5.04 -5.50
C THR A 567 -4.64 4.81 -6.52
N THR A 568 -5.07 5.88 -7.19
CA THR A 568 -6.00 5.82 -8.32
C THR A 568 -5.30 6.39 -9.53
N MET A 569 -5.45 5.74 -10.69
CA MET A 569 -4.85 6.21 -11.94
C MET A 569 -5.37 7.59 -12.34
N ASP A 570 -4.60 8.31 -13.15
CA ASP A 570 -5.08 9.53 -13.80
C ASP A 570 -5.92 9.23 -15.07
N SER A 571 -6.34 10.29 -15.76
CA SER A 571 -7.10 10.20 -17.02
C SER A 571 -6.31 9.60 -18.20
N ASN A 572 -5.02 9.30 -18.04
CA ASN A 572 -4.19 8.64 -19.05
C ASN A 572 -3.80 7.22 -18.60
N GLY A 573 -4.44 6.71 -17.54
CA GLY A 573 -4.14 5.41 -16.95
C GLY A 573 -2.80 5.36 -16.22
N TYR A 574 -2.15 6.50 -15.96
CA TYR A 574 -0.87 6.57 -15.25
C TYR A 574 -1.07 6.51 -13.74
N TRP A 575 -0.18 5.82 -13.04
CA TRP A 575 -0.15 5.77 -11.58
C TRP A 575 1.29 5.80 -11.05
N GLU A 576 1.45 6.24 -9.80
CA GLU A 576 2.72 6.29 -9.09
C GLU A 576 2.48 6.11 -7.57
N ILE A 577 3.32 5.29 -6.94
CA ILE A 577 3.37 5.07 -5.49
C ILE A 577 4.83 5.19 -5.05
N GLY A 578 5.08 6.00 -4.03
CA GLY A 578 6.39 6.19 -3.42
C GLY A 578 6.82 7.65 -3.29
N PRO A 579 8.06 7.90 -2.81
CA PRO A 579 9.08 6.92 -2.48
C PRO A 579 8.70 6.02 -1.28
N LEU A 580 9.08 4.75 -1.34
CA LEU A 580 8.91 3.74 -0.29
C LEU A 580 10.29 3.26 0.18
N THR A 581 10.41 2.90 1.45
CA THR A 581 11.60 2.20 1.98
C THR A 581 11.74 0.87 1.27
N ASN A 582 12.87 0.63 0.62
CA ASN A 582 13.12 -0.61 -0.11
C ASN A 582 13.71 -1.65 0.83
N TRP A 583 12.86 -2.18 1.70
CA TRP A 583 13.23 -3.13 2.74
C TRP A 583 12.06 -4.05 3.02
N ASP A 584 12.32 -5.34 2.87
CA ASP A 584 11.39 -6.42 3.20
C ASP A 584 11.61 -6.83 4.68
N GLU A 585 10.55 -6.78 5.48
CA GLU A 585 10.61 -7.02 6.93
C GLU A 585 10.58 -8.52 7.29
N ASP A 586 9.94 -9.38 6.49
CA ASP A 586 9.71 -10.78 6.80
C ASP A 586 10.49 -11.78 5.92
N ASP A 587 11.00 -11.36 4.75
CA ASP A 587 12.11 -12.02 4.04
C ASP A 587 13.31 -11.05 3.91
N PRO A 588 14.38 -11.20 4.73
CA PRO A 588 15.43 -10.19 4.83
C PRO A 588 16.10 -9.89 3.48
N GLY A 589 15.69 -8.78 2.85
CA GLY A 589 16.00 -8.49 1.44
C GLY A 589 15.48 -7.14 0.92
N LEU A 590 15.47 -7.03 -0.42
CA LEU A 590 14.86 -5.93 -1.15
C LEU A 590 13.45 -6.37 -1.59
N LEU A 591 12.51 -5.43 -1.69
CA LEU A 591 11.11 -5.73 -1.99
C LEU A 591 10.94 -6.50 -3.32
N ASP A 592 9.98 -7.42 -3.33
CA ASP A 592 9.50 -8.22 -4.46
C ASP A 592 8.14 -7.69 -4.95
N LEU A 593 8.15 -6.69 -5.83
CA LEU A 593 6.98 -5.84 -6.06
C LEU A 593 6.00 -6.35 -7.13
N TYR A 594 4.70 -6.29 -6.87
CA TYR A 594 3.66 -6.40 -7.90
C TYR A 594 2.46 -5.48 -7.66
N ALA A 595 1.78 -5.08 -8.74
CA ALA A 595 0.62 -4.20 -8.67
C ALA A 595 -0.68 -4.96 -8.99
N VAL A 596 -1.75 -4.62 -8.27
CA VAL A 596 -3.11 -5.09 -8.49
C VAL A 596 -3.98 -3.91 -8.92
N PHE A 597 -4.71 -4.08 -10.01
CA PHE A 597 -5.69 -3.14 -10.54
C PHE A 597 -7.10 -3.62 -10.24
N GLU A 598 -7.99 -2.76 -9.78
CA GLU A 598 -9.34 -3.15 -9.34
C GLU A 598 -10.44 -2.22 -9.88
N THR A 599 -11.56 -2.81 -10.32
CA THR A 599 -12.78 -2.09 -10.75
C THR A 599 -13.64 -1.64 -9.58
N ASP A 600 -13.06 -1.16 -8.49
CA ASP A 600 -13.78 -0.62 -7.33
C ASP A 600 -13.08 0.64 -6.85
N VAL A 601 -13.74 1.78 -7.06
CA VAL A 601 -13.16 3.11 -6.88
C VAL A 601 -14.12 3.99 -6.11
N ASN A 602 -13.62 4.59 -5.03
CA ASN A 602 -14.31 5.66 -4.31
C ASN A 602 -13.85 7.00 -4.88
N ASP A 603 -14.71 7.64 -5.66
CA ASP A 603 -14.44 8.94 -6.27
C ASP A 603 -14.75 10.12 -5.35
N SER A 604 -15.65 9.89 -4.40
CA SER A 604 -15.95 10.80 -3.31
C SER A 604 -16.44 10.00 -2.11
N THR A 605 -16.77 10.68 -1.00
CA THR A 605 -17.40 10.04 0.16
C THR A 605 -18.80 9.49 -0.14
N ILE A 606 -19.41 9.87 -1.27
CA ILE A 606 -20.78 9.46 -1.66
C ILE A 606 -20.84 8.77 -3.03
N ALA A 607 -19.80 8.89 -3.85
CA ALA A 607 -19.71 8.25 -5.16
C ALA A 607 -18.66 7.15 -5.14
N ARG A 608 -19.16 5.91 -5.27
CA ARG A 608 -18.37 4.71 -5.47
C ARG A 608 -18.82 4.06 -6.78
N ARG A 609 -17.87 3.66 -7.62
CA ARG A 609 -18.11 2.93 -8.85
C ARG A 609 -17.48 1.56 -8.76
N ARG A 610 -18.28 0.54 -9.04
CA ARG A 610 -17.79 -0.82 -9.02
C ARG A 610 -18.41 -1.71 -10.08
N VAL A 611 -17.58 -2.56 -10.66
CA VAL A 611 -18.03 -3.73 -11.42
C VAL A 611 -17.66 -4.97 -10.62
N THR A 612 -18.64 -5.82 -10.36
CA THR A 612 -18.45 -7.01 -9.51
C THR A 612 -19.10 -8.24 -10.11
N ASP A 613 -18.56 -9.39 -9.76
CA ASP A 613 -19.18 -10.69 -9.99
C ASP A 613 -20.46 -10.87 -9.13
N PHE A 614 -21.09 -12.04 -9.20
CA PHE A 614 -22.30 -12.35 -8.44
C PHE A 614 -22.03 -12.63 -6.96
N ASN A 615 -20.77 -12.77 -6.56
CA ASN A 615 -20.32 -12.93 -5.17
C ASN A 615 -19.86 -11.62 -4.53
N ASP A 616 -20.18 -10.47 -5.13
CA ASP A 616 -19.78 -9.15 -4.66
C ASP A 616 -18.28 -8.85 -4.75
N GLN A 617 -17.53 -9.62 -5.54
CA GLN A 617 -16.10 -9.41 -5.71
C GLN A 617 -15.82 -8.50 -6.90
N ALA A 618 -15.02 -7.47 -6.68
CA ALA A 618 -14.52 -6.61 -7.75
C ALA A 618 -13.53 -7.36 -8.63
N TYR A 619 -13.54 -7.03 -9.92
CA TYR A 619 -12.60 -7.62 -10.86
C TYR A 619 -11.20 -7.05 -10.64
N ARG A 620 -10.22 -7.95 -10.59
CA ARG A 620 -8.82 -7.64 -10.32
C ARG A 620 -7.90 -8.20 -11.41
N TRP A 621 -6.85 -7.44 -11.73
CA TRP A 621 -5.75 -7.88 -12.58
C TRP A 621 -4.43 -7.58 -11.89
N LEU A 622 -3.46 -8.46 -12.01
CA LEU A 622 -2.16 -8.34 -11.37
C LEU A 622 -1.02 -8.35 -12.39
N THR A 623 0.01 -7.56 -12.11
CA THR A 623 1.27 -7.62 -12.86
C THR A 623 2.04 -8.90 -12.52
N GLN A 624 3.09 -9.19 -13.27
CA GLN A 624 4.13 -10.09 -12.76
C GLN A 624 4.81 -9.48 -11.53
N THR A 625 5.43 -10.33 -10.70
CA THR A 625 6.31 -9.91 -9.62
C THR A 625 7.66 -9.45 -10.16
N TYR A 626 8.15 -8.33 -9.63
CA TYR A 626 9.46 -7.76 -9.89
C TYR A 626 10.35 -8.04 -8.69
N GLU A 627 11.11 -9.12 -8.80
CA GLU A 627 11.91 -9.61 -7.68
C GLU A 627 13.11 -8.68 -7.39
N ASN A 628 13.36 -8.43 -6.10
CA ASN A 628 14.55 -7.82 -5.52
C ASN A 628 14.87 -6.48 -6.20
N VAL A 629 13.89 -5.58 -6.17
CA VAL A 629 13.97 -4.31 -6.90
C VAL A 629 15.11 -3.45 -6.37
N ALA A 630 15.83 -2.78 -7.27
CA ALA A 630 16.88 -1.84 -6.88
C ALA A 630 16.29 -0.53 -6.32
N ASP A 631 17.12 0.25 -5.62
CA ASP A 631 16.80 1.58 -5.06
C ASP A 631 16.62 2.64 -6.16
N GLU A 632 15.61 2.47 -6.99
CA GLU A 632 15.34 3.30 -8.16
C GLU A 632 13.85 3.40 -8.48
N THR A 633 13.54 3.92 -9.67
CA THR A 633 12.17 3.90 -10.17
C THR A 633 11.88 2.61 -10.91
N VAL A 634 10.89 1.84 -10.43
CA VAL A 634 10.38 0.64 -11.10
C VAL A 634 9.21 1.04 -12.00
N GLU A 635 9.25 0.61 -13.26
CA GLU A 635 8.17 0.85 -14.22
C GLU A 635 7.36 -0.42 -14.50
N MET A 636 6.07 -0.37 -14.16
CA MET A 636 5.11 -1.46 -14.31
C MET A 636 4.06 -1.12 -15.38
N TRP A 637 4.33 -1.55 -16.62
CA TRP A 637 3.40 -1.39 -17.74
C TRP A 637 2.53 -2.64 -17.85
N TYR A 638 1.20 -2.49 -17.76
CA TYR A 638 0.27 -3.60 -17.89
C TYR A 638 -0.80 -3.31 -18.95
N TYR A 639 -1.20 -4.37 -19.65
CA TYR A 639 -2.37 -4.36 -20.49
C TYR A 639 -3.21 -5.59 -20.19
N ILE A 640 -4.53 -5.42 -20.13
CA ILE A 640 -5.46 -6.53 -20.04
C ILE A 640 -5.49 -7.21 -21.43
N PRO A 641 -5.14 -8.50 -21.54
CA PRO A 641 -5.18 -9.17 -22.83
C PRO A 641 -6.59 -9.20 -23.40
N ASP A 642 -6.69 -8.99 -24.71
CA ASP A 642 -7.88 -9.34 -25.48
C ASP A 642 -8.22 -10.83 -25.27
N ASP A 643 -9.50 -11.19 -25.30
CA ASP A 643 -10.08 -12.48 -24.92
C ASP A 643 -9.95 -12.89 -23.43
N PHE A 644 -9.36 -12.07 -22.56
CA PHE A 644 -9.29 -12.42 -21.14
C PHE A 644 -10.69 -12.44 -20.53
N ILE A 645 -11.00 -13.48 -19.75
CA ILE A 645 -12.37 -13.75 -19.27
C ILE A 645 -13.03 -12.58 -18.55
N SER A 646 -12.25 -11.74 -17.88
CA SER A 646 -12.74 -10.56 -17.15
C SER A 646 -12.58 -9.24 -17.90
N GLU A 647 -12.02 -9.22 -19.10
CA GLU A 647 -11.81 -7.99 -19.88
C GLU A 647 -13.10 -7.16 -20.07
N PRO A 648 -14.29 -7.76 -20.34
CA PRO A 648 -15.53 -6.98 -20.47
C PRO A 648 -15.91 -6.22 -19.20
N ALA A 649 -15.50 -6.71 -18.01
CA ALA A 649 -15.73 -5.98 -16.76
C ALA A 649 -14.99 -4.63 -16.73
N MET A 650 -13.81 -4.54 -17.37
CA MET A 650 -13.12 -3.26 -17.54
C MET A 650 -13.89 -2.35 -18.48
N ARG A 651 -14.42 -2.86 -19.61
CA ARG A 651 -15.23 -2.06 -20.55
C ARG A 651 -16.46 -1.47 -19.88
N ILE A 652 -17.22 -2.29 -19.15
CA ILE A 652 -18.38 -1.86 -18.35
C ILE A 652 -17.95 -0.81 -17.31
N PHE A 653 -16.83 -1.04 -16.61
CA PHE A 653 -16.34 -0.10 -15.61
C PHE A 653 -16.05 1.27 -16.25
N GLN A 654 -15.42 1.30 -17.43
CA GLN A 654 -15.12 2.53 -18.15
C GLN A 654 -16.38 3.23 -18.71
N ASP A 655 -17.47 2.50 -18.99
CA ASP A 655 -18.78 3.08 -19.30
C ASP A 655 -19.38 3.78 -18.06
N LEU A 656 -19.31 3.15 -16.88
CA LEU A 656 -19.74 3.77 -15.62
C LEU A 656 -18.95 5.05 -15.31
N ARG A 657 -17.63 5.05 -15.59
CA ARG A 657 -16.77 6.23 -15.47
C ARG A 657 -17.23 7.33 -16.41
N ARG A 658 -17.35 7.02 -17.71
CA ARG A 658 -17.72 7.96 -18.77
C ARG A 658 -19.04 8.68 -18.44
N ALA A 659 -20.06 7.93 -18.03
CA ALA A 659 -21.36 8.48 -17.66
C ALA A 659 -21.30 9.42 -16.45
N TRP A 660 -20.62 9.01 -15.37
CA TRP A 660 -20.49 9.89 -14.20
C TRP A 660 -19.70 11.15 -14.50
N GLU A 661 -18.56 11.02 -15.20
CA GLU A 661 -17.71 12.14 -15.56
C GLU A 661 -18.47 13.12 -16.46
N TYR A 662 -19.31 12.61 -17.36
CA TYR A 662 -20.19 13.43 -18.19
C TYR A 662 -21.13 14.27 -17.33
N ILE A 663 -21.90 13.67 -16.41
CA ILE A 663 -22.82 14.42 -15.54
C ILE A 663 -22.07 15.42 -14.67
N LEU A 664 -20.97 14.98 -14.03
CA LEU A 664 -20.20 15.83 -13.13
C LEU A 664 -19.61 17.04 -13.87
N ASN A 665 -19.01 16.82 -15.05
CA ASN A 665 -18.36 17.89 -15.81
C ASN A 665 -19.37 18.84 -16.46
N THR A 666 -20.53 18.33 -16.89
CA THR A 666 -21.55 19.15 -17.57
C THR A 666 -22.46 19.90 -16.61
N THR A 667 -22.65 19.40 -15.38
CA THR A 667 -23.65 19.94 -14.43
C THR A 667 -23.06 20.36 -13.08
N GLY A 668 -21.86 19.91 -12.73
CA GLY A 668 -21.26 20.12 -11.42
C GLY A 668 -21.97 19.36 -10.29
N THR A 669 -22.77 18.35 -10.62
CA THR A 669 -23.52 17.54 -9.64
C THR A 669 -23.14 16.07 -9.73
N ASP A 670 -23.25 15.37 -8.60
CA ASP A 670 -22.92 13.95 -8.48
C ASP A 670 -24.22 13.11 -8.53
N PRO A 671 -24.38 12.20 -9.50
CA PRO A 671 -25.56 11.32 -9.59
C PRO A 671 -25.51 10.15 -8.59
N GLY A 672 -24.48 10.05 -7.75
CA GLY A 672 -24.37 9.04 -6.71
C GLY A 672 -23.61 7.77 -7.13
N PRO A 673 -23.61 6.74 -6.27
CA PRO A 673 -22.84 5.52 -6.48
C PRO A 673 -23.45 4.65 -7.58
N SER A 674 -22.61 3.82 -8.23
CA SER A 674 -23.07 2.81 -9.17
C SER A 674 -22.32 1.50 -9.00
N THR A 675 -23.08 0.41 -9.07
CA THR A 675 -22.56 -0.96 -9.08
C THR A 675 -23.13 -1.67 -10.29
N ALA A 676 -22.27 -2.22 -11.16
CA ALA A 676 -22.68 -3.15 -12.20
C ALA A 676 -22.34 -4.59 -11.79
N ARG A 677 -23.31 -5.48 -12.00
CA ARG A 677 -23.16 -6.93 -11.87
C ARG A 677 -22.99 -7.53 -13.25
N TRP A 678 -21.91 -8.28 -13.43
CA TRP A 678 -21.65 -8.99 -14.66
C TRP A 678 -20.84 -10.24 -14.35
N GLU A 679 -21.10 -11.32 -15.08
CA GLU A 679 -20.27 -12.54 -15.12
C GLU A 679 -20.35 -13.12 -16.53
N LYS A 680 -19.23 -13.65 -17.03
CA LYS A 680 -19.17 -14.27 -18.36
C LYS A 680 -20.18 -15.42 -18.50
N ASP A 681 -20.79 -15.52 -19.67
CA ASP A 681 -21.81 -16.49 -20.05
C ASP A 681 -23.08 -16.42 -19.16
N GLN A 682 -23.29 -15.34 -18.40
CA GLN A 682 -24.48 -15.15 -17.56
C GLN A 682 -25.39 -14.07 -18.15
N THR A 683 -26.63 -14.46 -18.46
CA THR A 683 -27.67 -13.57 -18.99
C THR A 683 -28.78 -13.28 -17.98
N THR A 684 -28.65 -13.79 -16.75
CA THR A 684 -29.70 -13.72 -15.73
C THR A 684 -29.12 -13.55 -14.34
N LEU A 685 -29.61 -12.53 -13.62
CA LEU A 685 -29.41 -12.36 -12.18
C LEU A 685 -30.73 -11.86 -11.58
N LEU A 686 -31.41 -12.72 -10.81
CA LEU A 686 -32.75 -12.42 -10.31
C LEU A 686 -32.83 -11.05 -9.60
N PRO A 687 -33.81 -10.20 -9.94
CA PRO A 687 -35.01 -10.50 -10.74
C PRO A 687 -34.87 -10.30 -12.27
N CYS A 688 -33.67 -10.05 -12.77
CA CYS A 688 -33.42 -9.72 -14.17
C CYS A 688 -33.20 -10.99 -14.98
N LEU A 689 -34.09 -11.22 -15.95
CA LEU A 689 -34.25 -12.50 -16.63
C LEU A 689 -33.93 -12.34 -18.11
N ASN A 690 -32.83 -12.95 -18.55
CA ASN A 690 -32.39 -12.98 -19.96
C ASN A 690 -32.23 -11.57 -20.60
N SER A 691 -31.94 -10.56 -19.80
CA SER A 691 -31.75 -9.18 -20.25
C SER A 691 -31.03 -8.38 -19.16
N SER A 692 -30.33 -7.33 -19.58
CA SER A 692 -29.83 -6.28 -18.68
C SER A 692 -30.98 -5.58 -17.95
N CYS A 693 -30.68 -4.98 -16.79
CA CYS A 693 -31.68 -4.28 -16.00
C CYS A 693 -31.05 -3.34 -14.96
N CYS A 694 -31.87 -2.43 -14.44
CA CYS A 694 -31.63 -1.72 -13.20
C CYS A 694 -32.46 -2.30 -12.05
N TRP A 695 -31.78 -2.68 -10.97
CA TRP A 695 -32.40 -3.12 -9.73
C TRP A 695 -31.58 -2.67 -8.50
N PRO A 696 -31.86 -1.50 -7.91
CA PRO A 696 -31.09 -0.91 -6.81
C PRO A 696 -31.34 -1.56 -5.45
N TYR A 697 -32.16 -2.60 -5.38
CA TYR A 697 -32.35 -3.39 -4.16
C TYR A 697 -31.52 -4.68 -4.21
N PRO A 698 -31.32 -5.38 -3.08
CA PRO A 698 -30.82 -6.74 -3.11
C PRO A 698 -31.70 -7.61 -4.05
N LEU A 699 -31.14 -8.48 -4.87
CA LEU A 699 -29.76 -9.02 -4.85
C LEU A 699 -28.76 -8.30 -5.78
N VAL A 700 -29.22 -7.41 -6.67
CA VAL A 700 -28.36 -6.72 -7.63
C VAL A 700 -27.69 -5.49 -6.97
N SER A 701 -28.49 -4.66 -6.28
CA SER A 701 -28.06 -3.41 -5.63
C SER A 701 -27.35 -2.45 -6.58
N GLY A 702 -27.89 -2.30 -7.79
CA GLY A 702 -27.30 -1.52 -8.88
C GLY A 702 -27.89 -1.92 -10.22
N ILE A 703 -27.04 -2.09 -11.23
CA ILE A 703 -27.43 -2.60 -12.55
C ILE A 703 -26.88 -4.01 -12.76
N PHE A 704 -27.59 -4.83 -13.52
CA PHE A 704 -27.10 -6.09 -14.05
C PHE A 704 -26.93 -5.96 -15.56
N ILE A 705 -25.77 -6.36 -16.07
CA ILE A 705 -25.49 -6.39 -17.50
C ILE A 705 -25.47 -7.85 -17.94
N SER A 706 -26.36 -8.20 -18.86
CA SER A 706 -26.38 -9.52 -19.49
C SER A 706 -25.10 -9.70 -20.32
N ASP A 707 -24.52 -10.90 -20.30
CA ASP A 707 -23.35 -11.20 -21.14
C ASP A 707 -23.63 -11.04 -22.64
N ASP A 708 -24.90 -11.16 -23.05
CA ASP A 708 -25.32 -10.95 -24.45
C ASP A 708 -25.29 -9.45 -24.85
N ASP A 709 -25.28 -8.53 -23.88
CA ASP A 709 -25.41 -7.08 -24.10
C ASP A 709 -24.08 -6.32 -23.91
N ILE A 710 -22.98 -7.02 -23.61
CA ILE A 710 -21.69 -6.39 -23.23
C ILE A 710 -21.08 -5.50 -24.30
N ASP A 711 -21.44 -5.74 -25.56
CA ASP A 711 -20.93 -4.99 -26.71
C ASP A 711 -21.71 -3.69 -26.95
N SER A 712 -22.85 -3.48 -26.27
CA SER A 712 -23.59 -2.23 -26.31
C SER A 712 -23.19 -1.30 -25.16
N PRO A 713 -22.47 -0.19 -25.42
CA PRO A 713 -22.27 0.85 -24.42
C PRO A 713 -23.58 1.59 -24.08
N ASP A 714 -24.56 1.59 -24.99
CA ASP A 714 -25.87 2.21 -24.76
C ASP A 714 -26.67 1.45 -23.72
N ILE A 715 -26.74 0.12 -23.79
CA ILE A 715 -27.45 -0.69 -22.79
C ILE A 715 -26.85 -0.46 -21.40
N VAL A 716 -25.51 -0.48 -21.28
CA VAL A 716 -24.86 -0.22 -19.98
C VAL A 716 -25.22 1.15 -19.40
N ILE A 717 -25.24 2.19 -20.24
CA ILE A 717 -25.54 3.56 -19.81
C ILE A 717 -27.04 3.82 -19.65
N HIS A 718 -27.89 3.11 -20.39
CA HIS A 718 -29.34 3.09 -20.23
C HIS A 718 -29.69 2.58 -18.82
N GLU A 719 -29.20 1.40 -18.44
CA GLU A 719 -29.45 0.86 -17.10
C GLU A 719 -28.90 1.75 -16.01
N LEU A 720 -27.74 2.37 -16.26
CA LEU A 720 -27.17 3.34 -15.35
C LEU A 720 -28.03 4.62 -15.24
N GLY A 721 -28.72 5.02 -16.31
CA GLY A 721 -29.65 6.14 -16.35
C GLY A 721 -30.82 5.94 -15.37
N HIS A 722 -31.37 4.73 -15.32
CA HIS A 722 -32.35 4.31 -14.32
C HIS A 722 -31.79 4.41 -12.89
N LEU A 723 -30.58 3.89 -12.68
CA LEU A 723 -29.93 3.92 -11.35
C LEU A 723 -29.65 5.36 -10.88
N TYR A 724 -29.20 6.23 -11.78
CA TYR A 724 -28.95 7.63 -11.48
C TYR A 724 -30.23 8.40 -11.19
N MET A 725 -31.32 8.12 -11.92
CA MET A 725 -32.64 8.64 -11.56
C MET A 725 -33.00 8.21 -10.13
N TYR A 726 -32.90 6.92 -9.81
CA TYR A 726 -33.19 6.42 -8.46
C TYR A 726 -32.36 7.09 -7.38
N ASN A 727 -31.05 7.25 -7.60
CA ASN A 727 -30.14 7.83 -6.61
C ASN A 727 -30.54 9.25 -6.22
N VAL A 728 -31.02 10.06 -7.18
CA VAL A 728 -31.31 11.48 -6.94
C VAL A 728 -32.76 11.75 -6.50
N THR A 729 -33.70 10.87 -6.85
CA THR A 729 -35.14 11.05 -6.55
C THR A 729 -35.65 10.09 -5.46
N GLY A 730 -34.91 9.01 -5.18
CA GLY A 730 -35.38 7.85 -4.42
C GLY A 730 -36.39 6.99 -5.17
N TRP A 731 -36.59 7.22 -6.48
CA TRP A 731 -37.59 6.54 -7.30
C TRP A 731 -37.27 6.64 -8.81
N TRP A 732 -37.25 5.50 -9.50
CA TRP A 732 -37.12 5.45 -10.96
C TRP A 732 -38.26 4.63 -11.59
N TRP A 733 -38.84 3.67 -10.84
CA TRP A 733 -40.07 2.97 -11.23
C TRP A 733 -40.83 2.29 -10.06
N TRP A 734 -42.18 2.21 -10.11
CA TRP A 734 -43.20 1.49 -9.27
C TRP A 734 -44.30 2.38 -8.66
N SER A 735 -45.35 2.70 -9.42
CA SER A 735 -46.62 3.17 -8.85
C SER A 735 -47.39 2.03 -8.17
N ASP A 736 -47.34 0.83 -8.74
CA ASP A 736 -47.96 -0.40 -8.26
C ASP A 736 -47.48 -1.63 -9.08
N PRO A 737 -47.77 -2.87 -8.62
CA PRO A 737 -47.33 -4.08 -9.32
C PRO A 737 -47.92 -4.30 -10.72
N GLU A 738 -49.05 -3.68 -11.06
CA GLU A 738 -49.69 -3.81 -12.38
C GLU A 738 -48.91 -2.98 -13.39
N SER A 739 -48.68 -1.69 -13.10
CA SER A 739 -47.81 -0.82 -13.92
C SER A 739 -46.37 -1.34 -14.03
N MET A 740 -45.86 -2.02 -13.00
CA MET A 740 -44.56 -2.68 -13.06
C MET A 740 -44.54 -3.84 -14.05
N LEU A 741 -45.54 -4.73 -13.99
CA LEU A 741 -45.62 -5.88 -14.90
C LEU A 741 -45.86 -5.45 -16.35
N ASP A 742 -46.65 -4.40 -16.55
CA ASP A 742 -46.94 -3.86 -17.88
C ASP A 742 -45.67 -3.25 -18.52
N CYS A 743 -44.76 -2.67 -17.73
CA CYS A 743 -43.50 -2.10 -18.22
C CYS A 743 -42.35 -3.13 -18.32
N LEU A 744 -42.51 -4.38 -17.87
CA LEU A 744 -41.46 -5.41 -17.99
C LEU A 744 -41.25 -5.89 -19.44
N GLU A 745 -42.27 -5.75 -20.28
CA GLU A 745 -42.22 -6.06 -21.70
C GLU A 745 -42.69 -4.81 -22.45
N HIS A 746 -41.74 -3.93 -22.77
CA HIS A 746 -41.98 -2.67 -23.48
C HIS A 746 -41.18 -2.61 -24.79
N HIS A 747 -41.56 -1.69 -25.68
CA HIS A 747 -40.88 -1.49 -26.96
C HIS A 747 -40.71 0.00 -27.33
N ILE A 748 -39.52 0.38 -27.84
CA ILE A 748 -39.14 1.78 -28.13
C ILE A 748 -40.15 2.61 -28.95
N HIS A 749 -40.93 1.94 -29.79
CA HIS A 749 -41.83 2.56 -30.74
C HIS A 749 -43.32 2.35 -30.42
N GLU A 750 -43.66 1.62 -29.36
CA GLU A 750 -45.04 1.28 -28.98
C GLU A 750 -45.52 2.14 -27.80
N GLN A 751 -46.84 2.26 -27.67
CA GLN A 751 -47.47 3.00 -26.57
C GLN A 751 -47.49 2.18 -25.28
N GLU A 752 -46.91 2.76 -24.23
CA GLU A 752 -46.80 2.24 -22.87
C GLU A 752 -47.59 3.09 -21.86
N ASP A 753 -47.48 2.79 -20.56
CA ASP A 753 -47.96 3.69 -19.51
C ASP A 753 -47.11 4.99 -19.49
N PRO A 754 -47.69 6.18 -19.20
CA PRO A 754 -46.96 7.45 -19.21
C PRO A 754 -45.72 7.50 -18.34
N LEU A 755 -45.75 6.78 -17.22
CA LEU A 755 -44.61 6.70 -16.33
C LEU A 755 -43.53 5.87 -17.09
N CYS A 756 -43.87 4.77 -17.77
CA CYS A 756 -42.92 3.78 -18.29
C CYS A 756 -42.16 4.41 -19.45
N ALA A 757 -42.91 5.06 -20.34
CA ALA A 757 -42.37 5.89 -21.40
C ALA A 757 -41.43 6.99 -20.89
N TRP A 758 -41.70 7.56 -19.70
CA TRP A 758 -40.84 8.57 -19.10
C TRP A 758 -39.54 8.00 -18.53
N SER A 759 -39.61 6.89 -17.78
CA SER A 759 -38.41 6.26 -17.21
C SER A 759 -37.50 5.69 -18.28
N GLU A 760 -38.05 4.93 -19.23
CA GLU A 760 -37.28 4.31 -20.31
C GLU A 760 -36.78 5.37 -21.31
N GLY A 761 -37.62 6.34 -21.68
CA GLY A 761 -37.22 7.42 -22.58
C GLY A 761 -36.14 8.33 -21.99
N TRP A 762 -36.10 8.51 -20.66
CA TRP A 762 -34.98 9.16 -19.99
C TRP A 762 -33.70 8.33 -20.09
N ALA A 763 -33.78 7.02 -19.84
CA ALA A 763 -32.63 6.12 -19.87
C ALA A 763 -32.04 6.02 -21.29
N ASP A 764 -32.87 5.95 -22.32
CA ASP A 764 -32.46 6.03 -23.72
C ASP A 764 -31.77 7.35 -24.03
N PHE A 765 -32.40 8.49 -23.72
CA PHE A 765 -31.80 9.81 -23.92
C PHE A 765 -30.45 9.94 -23.19
N HIS A 766 -30.34 9.39 -21.99
CA HIS A 766 -29.13 9.42 -21.18
C HIS A 766 -27.97 8.67 -21.89
N ALA A 767 -28.24 7.51 -22.48
CA ALA A 767 -27.27 6.77 -23.30
C ALA A 767 -26.80 7.59 -24.51
N LEU A 768 -27.74 8.07 -25.33
CA LEU A 768 -27.47 8.88 -26.51
C LEU A 768 -26.65 10.15 -26.19
N ALA A 769 -27.00 10.86 -25.12
CA ALA A 769 -26.32 12.10 -24.72
C ALA A 769 -24.87 11.88 -24.28
N ILE A 770 -24.56 10.73 -23.65
CA ILE A 770 -23.24 10.39 -23.12
C ILE A 770 -22.35 9.76 -24.19
N ASN A 771 -22.89 8.85 -25.02
CA ASN A 771 -22.15 8.22 -26.10
C ASN A 771 -21.99 9.14 -27.32
N GLY A 772 -22.85 10.15 -27.43
CA GLY A 772 -22.64 11.29 -28.31
C GLY A 772 -23.18 11.10 -29.71
N ASP A 773 -24.20 10.27 -29.87
CA ASP A 773 -24.88 10.01 -31.14
C ASP A 773 -26.41 9.89 -30.94
N PRO A 774 -27.22 9.99 -32.01
CA PRO A 774 -28.68 10.03 -31.92
C PRO A 774 -29.35 8.65 -32.00
N CYS A 775 -28.58 7.57 -31.93
CA CYS A 775 -29.06 6.20 -32.07
C CYS A 775 -28.98 5.47 -30.74
N PHE A 776 -29.94 4.56 -30.54
CA PHE A 776 -29.80 3.51 -29.56
C PHE A 776 -29.25 2.27 -30.26
N ASP A 777 -28.05 1.84 -29.87
CA ASP A 777 -27.29 0.73 -30.44
C ASP A 777 -27.40 -0.51 -29.53
N TRP A 778 -27.97 -1.61 -30.05
CA TRP A 778 -28.03 -2.90 -29.30
C TRP A 778 -26.75 -3.73 -29.42
N GLY A 779 -25.78 -3.26 -30.20
CA GLY A 779 -24.45 -3.85 -30.35
C GLY A 779 -23.41 -2.73 -30.43
N LEU A 780 -22.47 -2.85 -31.35
CA LEU A 780 -21.46 -1.82 -31.54
C LEU A 780 -22.08 -0.52 -32.10
N GLY A 781 -21.82 0.58 -31.39
CA GLY A 781 -22.12 1.93 -31.85
C GLY A 781 -20.93 2.59 -32.55
N PRO A 782 -21.11 3.78 -33.14
CA PRO A 782 -22.36 4.55 -33.19
C PRO A 782 -23.23 4.21 -34.41
N CYS A 783 -24.55 4.20 -34.22
CA CYS A 783 -25.58 4.13 -35.27
C CYS A 783 -25.40 2.97 -36.27
N GLY A 784 -25.25 1.74 -35.76
CA GLY A 784 -25.09 0.53 -36.57
C GLY A 784 -23.68 0.32 -37.11
N ALA A 785 -22.68 0.69 -36.32
CA ALA A 785 -21.29 0.32 -36.58
C ALA A 785 -21.19 -1.21 -36.76
N ASP A 786 -20.30 -1.62 -37.67
CA ASP A 786 -20.13 -3.03 -38.09
C ASP A 786 -21.40 -3.78 -38.56
N GLY A 787 -22.47 -3.04 -38.84
CA GLY A 787 -23.74 -3.59 -39.30
C GLY A 787 -24.65 -4.09 -38.17
N ASP A 788 -24.36 -3.69 -36.92
CA ASP A 788 -25.16 -4.05 -35.76
C ASP A 788 -26.53 -3.35 -35.72
N PRO A 789 -27.51 -3.91 -34.99
CA PRO A 789 -28.83 -3.33 -34.87
C PRO A 789 -28.80 -2.00 -34.11
N PHE A 790 -29.47 -1.00 -34.66
CA PHE A 790 -29.61 0.32 -34.07
C PHE A 790 -30.97 0.94 -34.40
N LEU A 791 -31.38 1.94 -33.62
CA LEU A 791 -32.58 2.73 -33.87
C LEU A 791 -32.27 4.21 -33.62
N ASN A 792 -32.39 5.03 -34.68
CA ASN A 792 -32.27 6.47 -34.54
C ASN A 792 -33.54 7.04 -33.85
N LEU A 793 -33.36 7.71 -32.70
CA LEU A 793 -34.45 8.25 -31.89
C LEU A 793 -34.72 9.73 -32.13
N GLU A 794 -33.80 10.43 -32.78
CA GLU A 794 -33.91 11.85 -33.15
C GLU A 794 -34.91 12.06 -34.30
N THR A 795 -34.77 11.32 -35.40
CA THR A 795 -35.53 11.57 -36.65
C THR A 795 -37.01 11.15 -36.65
N PRO A 796 -37.50 10.18 -35.86
CA PRO A 796 -38.91 9.84 -35.84
C PRO A 796 -39.79 10.99 -35.34
N THR A 797 -40.77 11.43 -36.16
CA THR A 797 -41.75 12.46 -35.81
C THR A 797 -43.19 11.92 -35.76
N TRP A 798 -44.16 12.78 -35.41
CA TRP A 798 -45.58 12.41 -35.34
C TRP A 798 -46.07 11.81 -36.67
N GLY A 799 -46.53 10.55 -36.63
CA GLY A 799 -46.98 9.82 -37.82
C GLY A 799 -45.90 9.11 -38.62
N THR A 800 -44.66 9.00 -38.10
CA THR A 800 -43.64 8.07 -38.63
C THR A 800 -44.23 6.65 -38.75
N PRO A 801 -44.15 6.00 -39.92
CA PRO A 801 -44.65 4.65 -40.08
C PRO A 801 -43.97 3.65 -39.14
N GLY A 802 -44.77 2.80 -38.48
CA GLY A 802 -44.28 1.80 -37.53
C GLY A 802 -44.03 2.34 -36.12
N TRP A 803 -44.39 3.60 -35.86
CA TRP A 803 -44.33 4.20 -34.53
C TRP A 803 -45.71 4.62 -34.08
N ASP A 804 -46.01 4.34 -32.81
CA ASP A 804 -47.10 4.99 -32.12
C ASP A 804 -46.78 6.46 -31.85
N ASN A 805 -47.79 7.16 -31.34
CA ASN A 805 -47.74 8.60 -31.14
C ASN A 805 -48.16 8.94 -29.72
N GLY A 806 -47.61 10.03 -29.20
CA GLY A 806 -47.89 10.52 -27.85
C GLY A 806 -46.63 10.50 -27.00
N ASP A 807 -46.76 11.06 -25.81
CA ASP A 807 -45.73 11.09 -24.77
C ASP A 807 -45.75 9.83 -23.88
N GLU A 808 -46.60 8.87 -24.25
CA GLU A 808 -46.69 7.51 -23.74
C GLU A 808 -45.82 6.53 -24.55
N VAL A 809 -44.88 7.01 -25.38
CA VAL A 809 -43.98 6.16 -26.18
C VAL A 809 -42.54 6.52 -25.80
N GLU A 810 -41.76 5.56 -25.29
CA GLU A 810 -40.41 5.83 -24.73
C GLU A 810 -39.46 6.49 -25.73
N GLY A 811 -39.41 6.01 -26.98
CA GLY A 811 -38.55 6.61 -28.00
C GLY A 811 -39.01 8.01 -28.42
N ARG A 812 -40.27 8.38 -28.19
CA ARG A 812 -40.76 9.76 -28.42
C ARG A 812 -40.32 10.68 -27.29
N VAL A 813 -40.30 10.17 -26.06
CA VAL A 813 -39.74 10.90 -24.91
C VAL A 813 -38.25 11.11 -25.13
N ALA A 814 -37.51 10.06 -25.48
CA ALA A 814 -36.08 10.12 -25.74
C ALA A 814 -35.74 11.12 -26.86
N GLY A 815 -36.42 11.02 -28.01
CA GLY A 815 -36.27 11.96 -29.13
C GLY A 815 -36.59 13.40 -28.74
N ALA A 816 -37.68 13.63 -28.00
CA ALA A 816 -38.04 14.98 -27.55
C ALA A 816 -37.04 15.57 -26.53
N LEU A 817 -36.41 14.74 -25.69
CA LEU A 817 -35.31 15.18 -24.82
C LEU A 817 -34.05 15.46 -25.64
N TYR A 818 -33.77 14.65 -26.66
CA TYR A 818 -32.65 14.86 -27.58
C TYR A 818 -32.78 16.18 -28.34
N ASP A 819 -33.98 16.49 -28.87
CA ASP A 819 -34.31 17.77 -29.50
C ASP A 819 -34.05 19.00 -28.60
N LEU A 820 -34.20 18.86 -27.27
CA LEU A 820 -33.88 19.93 -26.32
C LEU A 820 -32.37 20.03 -26.04
N PHE A 821 -31.67 18.91 -26.18
CA PHE A 821 -30.27 18.75 -25.85
C PHE A 821 -29.36 19.20 -26.99
N ASP A 822 -29.58 18.70 -28.19
CA ASP A 822 -28.60 18.74 -29.26
C ASP A 822 -28.67 20.05 -30.09
N PRO A 823 -27.58 20.45 -30.78
CA PRO A 823 -27.52 21.69 -31.55
C PRO A 823 -27.91 21.56 -33.03
N THR A 824 -28.26 20.37 -33.49
CA THR A 824 -28.49 20.04 -34.89
C THR A 824 -29.92 20.36 -35.27
N ASN A 825 -30.13 21.54 -35.84
CA ASN A 825 -31.44 21.91 -36.37
C ASN A 825 -31.86 20.99 -37.52
N ASP A 826 -32.78 20.07 -37.23
CA ASP A 826 -33.32 19.10 -38.17
C ASP A 826 -34.67 19.56 -38.80
N GLY A 827 -35.17 20.70 -38.33
CA GLY A 827 -36.44 21.30 -38.73
C GLY A 827 -37.53 21.26 -37.66
N HIS A 828 -37.32 20.53 -36.56
CA HIS A 828 -38.25 20.37 -35.44
C HIS A 828 -37.77 21.10 -34.17
N ASP A 829 -36.47 21.22 -33.98
CA ASP A 829 -35.82 22.02 -32.95
C ASP A 829 -35.08 23.23 -33.60
N GLN A 830 -35.02 24.37 -32.91
CA GLN A 830 -34.29 25.56 -33.41
C GLN A 830 -33.33 26.13 -32.37
N THR A 831 -33.19 25.45 -31.23
CA THR A 831 -32.50 25.97 -30.05
C THR A 831 -32.06 24.81 -29.17
N SER A 832 -30.76 24.73 -28.90
CA SER A 832 -30.16 23.79 -27.97
C SER A 832 -30.07 24.38 -26.56
N PHE A 833 -30.39 23.56 -25.56
CA PHE A 833 -30.26 23.91 -24.15
C PHE A 833 -29.17 23.10 -23.43
N GLY A 834 -28.65 22.06 -24.08
CA GLY A 834 -27.67 21.14 -23.52
C GLY A 834 -28.24 20.26 -22.40
N PHE A 835 -27.38 19.44 -21.79
CA PHE A 835 -27.78 18.42 -20.82
C PHE A 835 -28.20 19.00 -19.46
N SER A 836 -27.53 20.07 -19.02
CA SER A 836 -27.68 20.65 -17.68
C SER A 836 -29.13 20.98 -17.27
N PRO A 837 -29.94 21.67 -18.09
CA PRO A 837 -31.33 21.98 -17.76
C PRO A 837 -32.21 20.73 -17.63
N ILE A 838 -32.01 19.73 -18.50
CA ILE A 838 -32.77 18.47 -18.47
C ILE A 838 -32.48 17.73 -17.16
N TRP A 839 -31.19 17.53 -16.86
CA TRP A 839 -30.76 16.88 -15.61
C TRP A 839 -31.22 17.62 -14.35
N TYR A 840 -31.22 18.97 -14.39
CA TYR A 840 -31.72 19.77 -13.27
C TYR A 840 -33.17 19.45 -12.92
N ILE A 841 -34.03 19.26 -13.93
CA ILE A 841 -35.44 18.91 -13.72
C ILE A 841 -35.54 17.51 -13.15
N VAL A 842 -34.95 16.51 -13.83
CA VAL A 842 -34.99 15.09 -13.42
C VAL A 842 -34.59 14.90 -11.95
N ARG A 843 -33.55 15.59 -11.49
CA ARG A 843 -33.03 15.44 -10.12
C ARG A 843 -33.74 16.30 -9.06
N SER A 844 -34.58 17.25 -9.47
CA SER A 844 -35.19 18.23 -8.54
C SER A 844 -36.64 17.89 -8.26
N MET A 845 -37.16 18.35 -7.12
CA MET A 845 -38.60 18.27 -6.87
C MET A 845 -39.35 19.37 -7.64
N PRO A 846 -40.57 19.08 -8.15
CA PRO A 846 -41.27 17.80 -8.07
C PRO A 846 -40.68 16.74 -9.02
N HIS A 847 -40.54 15.49 -8.56
CA HIS A 847 -40.06 14.40 -9.44
C HIS A 847 -41.16 14.01 -10.42
N GLU A 848 -40.91 14.25 -11.71
CA GLU A 848 -41.89 14.04 -12.77
C GLU A 848 -42.12 12.57 -13.10
N ARG A 849 -43.37 12.29 -13.47
CA ARG A 849 -43.92 10.96 -13.69
C ARG A 849 -44.37 10.71 -15.12
N SER A 850 -44.16 11.69 -15.98
CA SER A 850 -44.51 11.64 -17.40
C SER A 850 -43.77 12.76 -18.10
N PHE A 851 -43.59 12.63 -19.41
CA PHE A 851 -43.02 13.72 -20.18
C PHE A 851 -43.92 14.98 -20.18
N ALA A 852 -45.25 14.85 -20.06
CA ALA A 852 -46.14 16.01 -19.85
C ALA A 852 -45.80 16.80 -18.57
N GLU A 853 -45.54 16.11 -17.45
CA GLU A 853 -45.13 16.76 -16.21
C GLU A 853 -43.74 17.40 -16.36
N PHE A 854 -42.78 16.71 -16.98
CA PHE A 854 -41.46 17.27 -17.31
C PHE A 854 -41.59 18.54 -18.14
N TRP A 855 -42.43 18.52 -19.16
CA TRP A 855 -42.67 19.66 -20.03
C TRP A 855 -43.30 20.84 -19.28
N ASP A 856 -44.19 20.58 -18.33
CA ASP A 856 -44.75 21.60 -17.46
C ASP A 856 -43.69 22.24 -16.56
N SER A 857 -42.78 21.45 -15.98
CA SER A 857 -41.60 21.94 -15.24
C SER A 857 -40.63 22.71 -16.14
N TRP A 858 -40.40 22.25 -17.37
CA TRP A 858 -39.50 22.88 -18.35
C TRP A 858 -39.93 24.29 -18.74
N LYS A 859 -41.25 24.53 -18.83
CA LYS A 859 -41.82 25.85 -19.17
C LYS A 859 -41.83 26.84 -18.00
N ALA A 860 -41.72 26.36 -16.76
CA ALA A 860 -41.85 27.16 -15.55
C ALA A 860 -40.57 27.95 -15.24
#